data_AF-A0A5N6ZFH2-F1
#
_entry.id   AF-A0A5N6ZFH2-F1
#
_cell.length_a   1.000
_cell.length_b   1.000
_cell.length_c   1.000
_cell.angle_alpha   90.00
_cell.angle_beta   90.00
_cell.angle_gamma   90.00
#
_symmetry.space_group_name_H-M   'P 1'
#
loop_
_entity.id
_entity.type
_entity.pdbx_description
1 polymer ?
#
loop_
_entity_poly.entity_id
_entity_poly.type
_entity_poly.pdbx_seq_one_letter_code
_entity_poly.pdbx_strand_id
1 'polypeptide(L)'
;MSPVETDGLTITHSSERTGTPDLRFIHYNDVYHVEAGSAEPVGGVARFQSVINHYRVDPQFAGHPDLLTFFSGDAFNPSLESTVTKGRHMVPFLNKVGTDVACIGNHDLDFGVAQLRHLRNQCRFPWLLANVLDPALGEDIPIANCERTWMLTASNGLKVGVIGLGEREWLGTINLLPPDLIYKSAAQTALELVPPLREQGADIIVAVTHQREPNDYKLAERLPPGFIDIMLGGHDHYYAHAVVNGIQVLRSGTDFKQLSYIEAWRRADGPGWDFNIARRDMVRSIPEDPATVALVAKLTSSLQAKLEKPIGYTVQPLDARFSTVRQRESNLGNFVCDLMRFYYAADCAMMAGGTIRGDQIYPPGILRLKDILNCFPFEDPIVLLRAPGRALLNALENGVSQLPALEGRFPQVSNIAFSYNPSAPPGSRINWAKIGGRPIEYDRIYSLATRGYMGRGKDGFASLLVQSAGGEVEEVVDEESGILVSTLLRQYFLSLKVMGKWQRWSKSMGRHWSTVHENLHCNGWLKPASGQSSPITEKVPVRPQRPTLKRTKTCYCYGRFPESNTEENPETEGKAQEDMDSDSDSDPDILTSPQPTTNYVTLPAQSAAEEEHRLRLARRVVRRWMQKAGFQPATPTGTDDAGFTPTWTPGISPRLEGRIVIEDTRLTRDG
;
A
#
# COMPACT_ATOMS: atom_id res chain seq x y z
N MET A 1 -21.43 -24.68 6.54
CA MET A 1 -20.47 -23.77 7.17
C MET A 1 -20.55 -22.44 6.45
N SER A 2 -20.57 -21.33 7.18
CA SER A 2 -20.61 -19.99 6.58
C SER A 2 -19.27 -19.65 5.89
N PRO A 3 -19.25 -18.67 4.95
CA PRO A 3 -18.00 -18.17 4.38
C PRO A 3 -17.00 -17.69 5.45
N VAL A 4 -17.48 -17.07 6.55
CA VAL A 4 -16.63 -16.64 7.68
C VAL A 4 -15.94 -17.83 8.36
N GLU A 5 -16.61 -18.98 8.44
CA GLU A 5 -16.07 -20.20 9.08
C GLU A 5 -15.00 -20.88 8.22
N THR A 6 -15.08 -20.81 6.90
CA THR A 6 -14.29 -21.73 6.02
C THR A 6 -13.41 -21.03 5.01
N ASP A 7 -13.83 -19.89 4.49
CA ASP A 7 -13.07 -19.23 3.43
C ASP A 7 -11.78 -18.63 3.99
N GLY A 8 -10.72 -18.67 3.17
CA GLY A 8 -9.39 -18.17 3.53
C GLY A 8 -8.70 -18.95 4.65
N LEU A 9 -9.25 -20.07 5.14
CA LEU A 9 -8.61 -20.91 6.15
C LEU A 9 -7.51 -21.77 5.55
N THR A 10 -6.34 -21.80 6.17
CA THR A 10 -5.27 -22.75 5.86
C THR A 10 -4.58 -23.17 7.15
N ILE A 11 -4.39 -24.47 7.36
CA ILE A 11 -3.61 -24.97 8.51
C ILE A 11 -2.13 -24.82 8.17
N THR A 12 -1.44 -24.02 8.96
CA THR A 12 0.00 -23.75 8.79
C THR A 12 0.84 -24.73 9.60
N HIS A 13 0.39 -25.05 10.82
CA HIS A 13 1.05 -26.00 11.72
C HIS A 13 0.00 -26.77 12.51
N SER A 14 0.24 -28.06 12.72
CA SER A 14 -0.63 -28.92 13.52
C SER A 14 0.23 -29.84 14.38
N SER A 15 -0.08 -29.87 15.67
CA SER A 15 0.45 -30.81 16.65
C SER A 15 -0.39 -32.09 16.74
N GLU A 16 -1.38 -32.26 15.86
CA GLU A 16 -2.39 -33.35 15.87
C GLU A 16 -3.25 -33.41 17.15
N ARG A 17 -3.06 -32.47 18.08
CA ARG A 17 -3.90 -32.30 19.26
C ARG A 17 -5.32 -31.90 18.85
N THR A 18 -6.29 -32.56 19.45
CA THR A 18 -7.73 -32.31 19.27
C THR A 18 -8.41 -32.10 20.60
N GLY A 19 -9.51 -31.36 20.61
CA GLY A 19 -10.29 -31.04 21.81
C GLY A 19 -10.11 -29.60 22.25
N THR A 20 -10.55 -29.27 23.47
CA THR A 20 -10.49 -27.90 23.98
C THR A 20 -9.03 -27.49 24.26
N PRO A 21 -8.53 -26.38 23.69
CA PRO A 21 -7.22 -25.84 24.01
C PRO A 21 -7.17 -25.19 25.39
N ASP A 22 -5.98 -25.18 25.99
CA ASP A 22 -5.72 -24.49 27.26
C ASP A 22 -5.65 -22.97 27.06
N LEU A 23 -5.17 -22.52 25.91
CA LEU A 23 -5.08 -21.10 25.53
C LEU A 23 -5.41 -20.91 24.04
N ARG A 24 -5.99 -19.76 23.70
CA ARG A 24 -6.35 -19.38 22.34
C ARG A 24 -5.84 -17.99 22.04
N PHE A 25 -5.08 -17.84 20.97
CA PHE A 25 -4.49 -16.57 20.55
C PHE A 25 -4.94 -16.16 19.16
N ILE A 26 -5.04 -14.85 18.93
CA ILE A 26 -4.97 -14.25 17.60
C ILE A 26 -3.72 -13.39 17.52
N HIS A 27 -3.03 -13.48 16.39
CA HIS A 27 -1.90 -12.63 16.06
C HIS A 27 -2.09 -11.96 14.70
N TYR A 28 -1.83 -10.66 14.65
CA TYR A 28 -1.72 -9.87 13.42
C TYR A 28 -0.63 -8.80 13.58
N ASN A 29 -0.17 -8.22 12.47
CA ASN A 29 0.95 -7.29 12.42
C ASN A 29 0.81 -6.35 11.20
N ASP A 30 1.52 -5.22 11.24
CA ASP A 30 1.68 -4.29 10.11
C ASP A 30 0.35 -3.90 9.44
N VAL A 31 -0.43 -3.04 10.09
CA VAL A 31 -1.75 -2.62 9.59
C VAL A 31 -1.78 -1.14 9.27
N TYR A 32 -1.67 -0.80 7.99
CA TYR A 32 -1.62 0.60 7.56
C TYR A 32 -2.95 1.06 6.96
N HIS A 33 -3.59 0.18 6.20
CA HIS A 33 -4.81 0.48 5.45
C HIS A 33 -6.05 -0.15 6.08
N VAL A 34 -7.08 0.67 6.30
CA VAL A 34 -8.38 0.22 6.85
C VAL A 34 -9.33 -0.30 5.76
N GLU A 35 -9.19 0.20 4.53
CA GLU A 35 -9.98 -0.24 3.37
C GLU A 35 -9.46 -1.57 2.78
N ALA A 36 -10.32 -2.25 2.05
CA ALA A 36 -9.93 -3.43 1.29
C ALA A 36 -9.07 -3.07 0.07
N GLY A 37 -8.06 -3.89 -0.22
CA GLY A 37 -7.21 -3.81 -1.40
C GLY A 37 -7.91 -4.27 -2.68
N SER A 38 -7.23 -4.06 -3.81
CA SER A 38 -7.76 -4.38 -5.14
C SER A 38 -7.69 -5.87 -5.53
N ALA A 39 -6.81 -6.65 -4.88
CA ALA A 39 -6.55 -8.06 -5.17
C ALA A 39 -6.72 -8.93 -3.92
N GLU A 40 -6.99 -10.23 -4.11
CA GLU A 40 -7.04 -11.20 -3.00
C GLU A 40 -5.65 -11.50 -2.43
N PRO A 41 -5.52 -11.77 -1.12
CA PRO A 41 -6.53 -11.49 -0.08
C PRO A 41 -6.81 -9.99 0.03
N VAL A 42 -8.09 -9.62 0.00
CA VAL A 42 -8.51 -8.20 -0.07
C VAL A 42 -8.34 -7.46 1.24
N GLY A 43 -8.30 -8.14 2.38
CA GLY A 43 -8.20 -7.46 3.67
C GLY A 43 -9.41 -6.60 3.99
N GLY A 44 -9.12 -5.43 4.56
CA GLY A 44 -10.10 -4.48 5.06
C GLY A 44 -10.55 -4.81 6.48
N VAL A 45 -10.51 -3.79 7.34
CA VAL A 45 -10.73 -3.95 8.78
C VAL A 45 -12.13 -4.45 9.13
N ALA A 46 -13.14 -4.14 8.31
CA ALA A 46 -14.51 -4.60 8.53
C ALA A 46 -14.67 -6.11 8.36
N ARG A 47 -13.97 -6.69 7.38
CA ARG A 47 -13.95 -8.13 7.14
C ARG A 47 -13.09 -8.85 8.16
N PHE A 48 -11.95 -8.26 8.48
CA PHE A 48 -11.10 -8.71 9.57
C PHE A 48 -11.90 -8.81 10.88
N GLN A 49 -12.69 -7.78 11.22
CA GLN A 49 -13.54 -7.80 12.40
C GLN A 49 -14.57 -8.93 12.38
N SER A 50 -15.16 -9.27 11.23
CA SER A 50 -16.07 -10.42 11.12
C SER A 50 -15.38 -11.73 11.51
N VAL A 51 -14.14 -11.93 11.08
CA VAL A 51 -13.36 -13.14 11.44
C VAL A 51 -12.96 -13.12 12.91
N ILE A 52 -12.56 -11.97 13.46
CA ILE A 52 -12.32 -11.83 14.91
C ILE A 52 -13.58 -12.19 15.70
N ASN A 53 -14.74 -11.68 15.29
CA ASN A 53 -16.01 -11.97 15.94
C ASN A 53 -16.34 -13.47 15.87
N HIS A 54 -16.10 -14.12 14.72
CA HIS A 54 -16.27 -15.57 14.61
C HIS A 54 -15.41 -16.32 15.64
N TYR A 55 -14.12 -16.00 15.78
CA TYR A 55 -13.30 -16.65 16.80
C TYR A 55 -13.71 -16.34 18.25
N ARG A 56 -14.34 -15.20 18.50
CA ARG A 56 -14.75 -14.81 19.86
C ARG A 56 -16.11 -15.34 20.30
N VAL A 57 -17.12 -15.25 19.43
CA VAL A 57 -18.52 -15.44 19.83
C VAL A 57 -19.22 -16.60 19.15
N ASP A 58 -18.58 -17.27 18.18
CA ASP A 58 -19.20 -18.40 17.49
C ASP A 58 -19.47 -19.56 18.47
N PRO A 59 -20.66 -20.18 18.44
CA PRO A 59 -21.02 -21.28 19.33
C PRO A 59 -20.04 -22.45 19.34
N GLN A 60 -19.27 -22.68 18.27
CA GLN A 60 -18.26 -23.75 18.25
C GLN A 60 -17.12 -23.55 19.25
N PHE A 61 -16.92 -22.31 19.71
CA PHE A 61 -15.93 -21.96 20.73
C PHE A 61 -16.57 -21.80 22.11
N ALA A 62 -17.86 -22.11 22.28
CA ALA A 62 -18.50 -22.07 23.58
C ALA A 62 -17.83 -23.08 24.54
N GLY A 63 -17.41 -22.60 25.71
CA GLY A 63 -16.69 -23.40 26.70
C GLY A 63 -15.19 -23.50 26.49
N HIS A 64 -14.65 -22.92 25.41
CA HIS A 64 -13.21 -22.72 25.25
C HIS A 64 -12.74 -21.50 26.06
N PRO A 65 -11.43 -21.40 26.38
CA PRO A 65 -10.90 -20.19 27.01
C PRO A 65 -11.10 -18.95 26.12
N ASP A 66 -11.12 -17.79 26.78
CA ASP A 66 -11.26 -16.50 26.12
C ASP A 66 -10.04 -16.23 25.23
N LEU A 67 -10.28 -15.48 24.16
CA LEU A 67 -9.30 -15.22 23.12
C LEU A 67 -8.38 -14.05 23.52
N LEU A 68 -7.06 -14.30 23.53
CA LEU A 68 -6.06 -13.23 23.69
C LEU A 68 -5.53 -12.78 22.33
N THR A 69 -5.42 -11.48 22.13
CA THR A 69 -5.12 -10.87 20.84
C THR A 69 -3.82 -10.07 20.91
N PHE A 70 -2.83 -10.48 20.13
CA PHE A 70 -1.51 -9.87 20.07
C PHE A 70 -1.31 -9.11 18.77
N PHE A 71 -0.73 -7.92 18.87
CA PHE A 71 -0.43 -7.08 17.72
C PHE A 71 1.06 -6.71 17.66
N SER A 72 1.74 -7.07 16.58
CA SER A 72 3.18 -6.83 16.44
C SER A 72 3.51 -5.52 15.74
N GLY A 73 2.84 -4.42 16.11
CA GLY A 73 3.23 -3.05 15.73
C GLY A 73 2.98 -2.66 14.28
N ASP A 74 3.33 -1.42 13.96
CA ASP A 74 3.13 -0.75 12.66
C ASP A 74 1.65 -0.52 12.34
N ALA A 75 1.01 0.34 13.12
CA ALA A 75 -0.39 0.71 12.95
C ALA A 75 -0.58 2.16 12.48
N PHE A 76 0.32 3.07 12.89
CA PHE A 76 0.01 4.51 12.80
C PHE A 76 0.47 5.17 11.51
N ASN A 77 1.42 4.60 10.78
CA ASN A 77 1.94 5.10 9.49
C ASN A 77 2.53 3.91 8.71
N PRO A 78 2.66 3.94 7.37
CA PRO A 78 2.21 4.96 6.44
C PRO A 78 0.89 4.64 5.74
N SER A 79 -0.05 5.57 5.81
CA SER A 79 -1.28 5.56 5.04
C SER A 79 -1.73 6.97 4.67
N LEU A 80 -2.68 7.07 3.76
CA LEU A 80 -3.26 8.35 3.40
C LEU A 80 -4.04 8.94 4.56
N GLU A 81 -4.75 8.09 5.29
CA GLU A 81 -5.45 8.43 6.52
C GLU A 81 -4.46 8.87 7.61
N SER A 82 -3.31 8.22 7.74
CA SER A 82 -2.28 8.63 8.71
C SER A 82 -1.69 10.00 8.38
N THR A 83 -1.53 10.34 7.10
CA THR A 83 -0.98 11.63 6.68
C THR A 83 -1.83 12.80 7.21
N VAL A 84 -3.16 12.64 7.16
CA VAL A 84 -4.13 13.63 7.63
C VAL A 84 -4.37 13.54 9.13
N THR A 85 -4.53 12.33 9.67
CA THR A 85 -4.95 12.12 11.07
C THR A 85 -3.79 11.95 12.04
N LYS A 86 -2.55 11.90 11.54
CA LYS A 86 -1.33 11.57 12.29
C LYS A 86 -1.51 10.30 13.13
N GLY A 87 -2.03 9.24 12.50
CA GLY A 87 -2.28 7.92 13.11
C GLY A 87 -3.59 7.77 13.90
N ARG A 88 -4.29 8.85 14.23
CA ARG A 88 -5.52 8.79 15.09
C ARG A 88 -6.64 7.93 14.52
N HIS A 89 -6.72 7.78 13.20
CA HIS A 89 -7.73 6.96 12.53
C HIS A 89 -7.67 5.48 12.92
N MET A 90 -6.50 4.94 13.30
CA MET A 90 -6.31 3.51 13.54
C MET A 90 -6.74 3.08 14.96
N VAL A 91 -6.65 3.98 15.94
CA VAL A 91 -6.96 3.70 17.36
C VAL A 91 -8.34 3.06 17.58
N PRO A 92 -9.44 3.57 17.00
CA PRO A 92 -10.77 2.97 17.17
C PRO A 92 -10.83 1.52 16.68
N PHE A 93 -10.08 1.20 15.62
CA PHE A 93 -10.04 -0.14 15.05
C PHE A 93 -9.23 -1.10 15.92
N LEU A 94 -8.05 -0.71 16.40
CA LEU A 94 -7.26 -1.56 17.30
C LEU A 94 -8.01 -1.88 18.60
N ASN A 95 -8.75 -0.89 19.12
CA ASN A 95 -9.61 -1.07 20.30
C ASN A 95 -10.81 -1.99 20.00
N LYS A 96 -11.41 -1.89 18.81
CA LYS A 96 -12.57 -2.71 18.42
C LYS A 96 -12.18 -4.15 18.06
N VAL A 97 -11.01 -4.32 17.44
CA VAL A 97 -10.35 -5.62 17.26
C VAL A 97 -10.12 -6.29 18.61
N GLY A 98 -10.07 -5.55 19.72
CA GLY A 98 -9.93 -6.11 21.07
C GLY A 98 -8.51 -6.65 21.29
N THR A 99 -7.52 -5.88 20.88
CA THR A 99 -6.10 -6.17 21.15
C THR A 99 -5.86 -6.14 22.64
N ASP A 100 -5.15 -7.15 23.17
CA ASP A 100 -4.81 -7.26 24.59
C ASP A 100 -3.41 -6.73 24.88
N VAL A 101 -2.46 -6.92 23.95
CA VAL A 101 -1.09 -6.40 24.05
C VAL A 101 -0.56 -6.10 22.65
N ALA A 102 0.17 -5.00 22.50
CA ALA A 102 0.89 -4.65 21.28
C ALA A 102 2.40 -4.47 21.51
N CYS A 103 3.23 -4.75 20.51
CA CYS A 103 4.61 -4.25 20.44
C CYS A 103 4.64 -2.98 19.58
N ILE A 104 5.55 -2.05 19.89
CA ILE A 104 5.83 -0.92 18.98
C ILE A 104 6.49 -1.45 17.71
N GLY A 105 5.99 -0.98 16.56
CA GLY A 105 6.67 -1.09 15.28
C GLY A 105 7.36 0.20 14.88
N ASN A 106 8.12 0.15 13.78
CA ASN A 106 8.93 1.28 13.42
C ASN A 106 8.17 2.51 12.98
N HIS A 107 7.11 2.31 12.23
CA HIS A 107 6.32 3.39 11.69
C HIS A 107 5.32 3.95 12.72
N ASP A 108 5.21 3.36 13.90
CA ASP A 108 4.45 3.95 15.02
C ASP A 108 5.12 5.21 15.59
N LEU A 109 6.42 5.40 15.35
CA LEU A 109 7.21 6.56 15.75
C LEU A 109 7.40 7.62 14.65
N ASP A 110 6.83 7.42 13.45
CA ASP A 110 7.05 8.32 12.31
C ASP A 110 6.55 9.75 12.56
N PHE A 111 5.58 9.93 13.45
CA PHE A 111 5.08 11.24 13.87
C PHE A 111 5.70 11.76 15.19
N GLY A 112 6.78 11.11 15.64
CA GLY A 112 7.52 11.44 16.84
C GLY A 112 6.94 10.84 18.13
N VAL A 113 7.79 10.81 19.16
CA VAL A 113 7.52 10.17 20.47
C VAL A 113 6.30 10.75 21.18
N ALA A 114 6.09 12.07 21.09
CA ALA A 114 4.96 12.74 21.72
C ALA A 114 3.61 12.29 21.14
N GLN A 115 3.56 12.13 19.81
CA GLN A 115 2.35 11.64 19.14
C GLN A 115 2.09 10.18 19.49
N LEU A 116 3.13 9.32 19.51
CA LEU A 116 2.97 7.93 19.93
C LEU A 116 2.42 7.83 21.36
N ARG A 117 2.95 8.61 22.31
CA ARG A 117 2.41 8.67 23.69
C ARG A 117 0.93 9.05 23.70
N HIS A 118 0.55 10.06 22.92
CA HIS A 118 -0.84 10.50 22.82
C HIS A 118 -1.77 9.41 22.27
N LEU A 119 -1.37 8.72 21.20
CA LEU A 119 -2.16 7.66 20.57
C LEU A 119 -2.26 6.42 21.46
N ARG A 120 -1.16 6.01 22.09
CA ARG A 120 -1.14 4.90 23.04
C ARG A 120 -2.12 5.11 24.18
N ASN A 121 -2.19 6.32 24.75
CA ASN A 121 -3.11 6.62 25.85
C ASN A 121 -4.59 6.52 25.46
N GLN A 122 -4.90 6.44 24.16
CA GLN A 122 -6.24 6.19 23.64
C GLN A 122 -6.50 4.71 23.33
N CYS A 123 -5.46 3.87 23.32
CA CYS A 123 -5.57 2.42 23.24
C CYS A 123 -5.98 1.83 24.60
N ARG A 124 -6.77 0.76 24.58
CA ARG A 124 -7.25 0.05 25.78
C ARG A 124 -6.30 -1.06 26.26
N PHE A 125 -5.11 -1.10 25.69
CA PHE A 125 -4.10 -2.13 25.88
C PHE A 125 -2.70 -1.51 25.96
N PRO A 126 -1.76 -2.16 26.67
CA PRO A 126 -0.37 -1.71 26.74
C PRO A 126 0.35 -1.88 25.41
N TRP A 127 1.30 -0.98 25.18
CA TRP A 127 2.28 -1.09 24.10
C TRP A 127 3.64 -1.36 24.72
N LEU A 128 4.29 -2.42 24.24
CA LEU A 128 5.54 -2.95 24.76
C LEU A 128 6.71 -2.59 23.86
N LEU A 129 7.84 -2.31 24.49
CA LEU A 129 9.14 -2.22 23.84
C LEU A 129 10.22 -2.23 24.93
N ALA A 130 10.99 -3.30 25.01
CA ALA A 130 11.87 -3.51 26.15
C ALA A 130 13.32 -3.05 25.92
N ASN A 131 13.74 -2.93 24.67
CA ASN A 131 15.16 -2.90 24.30
C ASN A 131 15.60 -1.63 23.55
N VAL A 132 14.74 -0.61 23.48
CA VAL A 132 15.09 0.75 23.04
C VAL A 132 14.76 1.72 24.15
N LEU A 133 15.82 2.26 24.76
CA LEU A 133 15.75 3.08 25.97
C LEU A 133 16.03 4.54 25.64
N ASP A 134 15.36 5.42 26.37
CA ASP A 134 15.51 6.86 26.26
C ASP A 134 16.13 7.40 27.56
N PRO A 135 17.45 7.70 27.56
CA PRO A 135 18.15 8.20 28.74
C PRO A 135 17.55 9.49 29.31
N ALA A 136 16.83 10.27 28.50
CA ALA A 136 16.18 11.49 28.96
C ALA A 136 14.98 11.19 29.89
N LEU A 137 14.44 9.97 29.87
CA LEU A 137 13.34 9.55 30.76
C LEU A 137 13.84 8.94 32.07
N GLY A 138 15.09 8.47 32.10
CA GLY A 138 15.75 7.82 33.22
C GLY A 138 16.45 6.53 32.82
N GLU A 139 17.11 5.89 33.78
CA GLU A 139 17.81 4.62 33.57
C GLU A 139 16.80 3.51 33.29
N ASP A 140 17.05 2.71 32.24
CA ASP A 140 16.24 1.56 31.84
C ASP A 140 14.76 1.83 31.53
N ILE A 141 14.40 3.08 31.19
CA ILE A 141 13.06 3.43 30.74
C ILE A 141 12.97 3.38 29.21
N PRO A 142 12.06 2.57 28.64
CA PRO A 142 11.86 2.53 27.21
C PRO A 142 11.37 3.84 26.61
N ILE A 143 11.71 4.05 25.34
CA ILE A 143 11.18 5.15 24.54
C ILE A 143 9.66 5.22 24.62
N ALA A 144 9.14 6.45 24.59
CA ALA A 144 7.72 6.75 24.77
C ALA A 144 7.14 6.35 26.15
N ASN A 145 7.92 5.89 27.13
CA ASN A 145 7.40 5.27 28.36
C ASN A 145 6.55 4.03 28.07
N CYS A 146 7.05 3.17 27.18
CA CYS A 146 6.44 1.88 26.96
C CYS A 146 6.79 0.88 28.06
N GLU A 147 5.91 -0.09 28.24
CA GLU A 147 6.14 -1.17 29.18
C GLU A 147 7.20 -2.12 28.60
N ARG A 148 8.06 -2.67 29.46
CA ARG A 148 9.06 -3.66 29.03
C ARG A 148 8.43 -5.05 28.87
N THR A 149 7.52 -5.37 29.80
CA THR A 149 6.86 -6.66 29.93
C THR A 149 5.41 -6.48 30.32
N TRP A 150 4.56 -7.48 30.07
CA TRP A 150 3.19 -7.50 30.54
C TRP A 150 2.75 -8.89 30.94
N MET A 151 1.87 -9.01 31.94
CA MET A 151 1.30 -10.28 32.37
C MET A 151 -0.20 -10.28 32.07
N LEU A 152 -0.64 -11.15 31.15
CA LEU A 152 -2.06 -11.41 30.93
C LEU A 152 -2.50 -12.59 31.79
N THR A 153 -3.75 -12.59 32.24
CA THR A 153 -4.38 -13.74 32.91
C THR A 153 -5.55 -14.20 32.05
N ALA A 154 -5.47 -15.43 31.54
CA ALA A 154 -6.54 -16.04 30.76
C ALA A 154 -7.75 -16.39 31.63
N SER A 155 -8.90 -16.65 31.00
CA SER A 155 -10.17 -16.89 31.71
C SER A 155 -10.17 -18.16 32.56
N ASN A 156 -9.27 -19.10 32.29
CA ASN A 156 -9.03 -20.30 33.10
C ASN A 156 -7.94 -20.11 34.18
N GLY A 157 -7.44 -18.89 34.38
CA GLY A 157 -6.45 -18.54 35.41
C GLY A 157 -4.99 -18.72 35.00
N LEU A 158 -4.71 -19.22 33.79
CA LEU A 158 -3.34 -19.34 33.27
C LEU A 158 -2.74 -17.96 33.00
N LYS A 159 -1.46 -17.80 33.34
CA LYS A 159 -0.72 -16.55 33.18
C LYS A 159 0.16 -16.57 31.94
N VAL A 160 0.00 -15.56 31.09
CA VAL A 160 0.76 -15.37 29.85
C VAL A 160 1.71 -14.19 30.04
N GLY A 161 3.01 -14.48 30.16
CA GLY A 161 4.06 -13.47 30.25
C GLY A 161 4.45 -12.99 28.86
N VAL A 162 4.45 -11.68 28.65
CA VAL A 162 4.68 -11.06 27.34
C VAL A 162 5.87 -10.11 27.41
N ILE A 163 6.76 -10.20 26.43
CA ILE A 163 7.86 -9.25 26.22
C ILE A 163 7.74 -8.58 24.85
N GLY A 164 8.06 -7.29 24.76
CA GLY A 164 8.09 -6.53 23.51
C GLY A 164 9.52 -6.26 23.04
N LEU A 165 9.89 -6.56 21.79
CA LEU A 165 11.26 -6.39 21.28
C LEU A 165 11.29 -5.78 19.88
N GLY A 166 12.16 -4.79 19.64
CA GLY A 166 12.43 -4.21 18.33
C GLY A 166 13.85 -4.51 17.82
N GLU A 167 14.07 -4.45 16.50
CA GLU A 167 15.42 -4.61 15.93
C GLU A 167 16.24 -3.31 15.99
N ARG A 168 17.55 -3.37 15.76
CA ARG A 168 18.43 -2.19 15.85
C ARG A 168 18.31 -1.31 14.61
N GLU A 169 18.23 -1.96 13.45
CA GLU A 169 18.18 -1.36 12.13
C GLU A 169 16.99 -0.41 11.98
N TRP A 170 15.89 -0.75 12.68
CA TRP A 170 14.75 0.12 12.95
C TRP A 170 15.13 1.59 13.18
N LEU A 171 16.09 1.88 14.07
CA LEU A 171 16.41 3.25 14.46
C LEU A 171 16.91 4.09 13.27
N GLY A 172 17.48 3.45 12.24
CA GLY A 172 17.93 4.10 11.02
C GLY A 172 16.83 4.42 10.00
N THR A 173 15.62 3.87 10.19
CA THR A 173 14.49 4.03 9.26
C THR A 173 13.52 5.14 9.66
N ILE A 174 13.65 5.71 10.87
CA ILE A 174 12.75 6.76 11.37
C ILE A 174 13.38 8.14 11.23
N ASN A 175 12.57 9.12 10.81
CA ASN A 175 13.01 10.51 10.67
C ASN A 175 13.06 11.28 11.99
N LEU A 176 12.12 11.04 12.92
CA LEU A 176 11.85 11.84 14.11
C LEU A 176 12.15 11.10 15.43
N LEU A 177 13.37 10.61 15.59
CA LEU A 177 13.83 10.02 16.85
C LEU A 177 14.61 11.03 17.70
N PRO A 178 14.49 10.98 19.04
CA PRO A 178 15.42 11.65 19.94
C PRO A 178 16.87 11.21 19.66
N PRO A 179 17.86 12.08 19.89
CA PRO A 179 19.26 11.67 19.88
C PRO A 179 19.55 10.71 21.05
N ASP A 180 20.70 10.02 20.97
CA ASP A 180 21.28 9.26 22.08
C ASP A 180 20.45 8.10 22.65
N LEU A 181 19.50 7.56 21.87
CA LEU A 181 18.78 6.35 22.25
C LEU A 181 19.72 5.17 22.46
N ILE A 182 19.49 4.40 23.53
CA ILE A 182 20.27 3.21 23.85
C ILE A 182 19.53 1.98 23.35
N TYR A 183 20.13 1.29 22.39
CA TYR A 183 19.69 -0.02 21.94
C TYR A 183 20.35 -1.13 22.75
N LYS A 184 19.54 -1.97 23.42
CA LYS A 184 19.98 -3.25 24.01
C LYS A 184 19.68 -4.39 23.04
N SER A 185 20.56 -5.39 23.00
CA SER A 185 20.35 -6.56 22.15
C SER A 185 19.06 -7.30 22.55
N ALA A 186 18.19 -7.60 21.58
CA ALA A 186 16.94 -8.32 21.82
C ALA A 186 17.15 -9.64 22.61
N ALA A 187 18.20 -10.40 22.29
CA ALA A 187 18.53 -11.63 23.00
C ALA A 187 18.97 -11.38 24.45
N GLN A 188 19.80 -10.37 24.70
CA GLN A 188 20.20 -10.00 26.07
C GLN A 188 19.00 -9.53 26.89
N THR A 189 18.14 -8.71 26.29
CA THR A 189 16.92 -8.23 26.96
C THR A 189 15.94 -9.37 27.26
N ALA A 190 15.78 -10.33 26.36
CA ALA A 190 14.98 -11.53 26.64
C ALA A 190 15.57 -12.35 27.80
N LEU A 191 16.89 -12.59 27.80
CA LEU A 191 17.60 -13.30 28.88
C LEU A 191 17.43 -12.62 30.25
N GLU A 192 17.34 -11.29 30.27
CA GLU A 192 17.10 -10.49 31.48
C GLU A 192 15.64 -10.59 31.97
N LEU A 193 14.66 -10.51 31.06
CA LEU A 193 13.25 -10.28 31.41
C LEU A 193 12.41 -11.54 31.60
N VAL A 194 12.79 -12.65 30.97
CA VAL A 194 12.04 -13.91 31.07
C VAL A 194 12.10 -14.54 32.47
N PRO A 195 13.26 -14.62 33.17
CA PRO A 195 13.30 -15.25 34.49
C PRO A 195 12.39 -14.55 35.51
N PRO A 196 12.38 -13.21 35.64
CA PRO A 196 11.42 -12.52 36.51
C PRO A 196 9.95 -12.78 36.15
N LEU A 197 9.61 -12.89 34.85
CA LEU A 197 8.24 -13.22 34.43
C LEU A 197 7.83 -14.64 34.87
N ARG A 198 8.74 -15.60 34.76
CA ARG A 198 8.52 -16.98 35.26
C ARG A 198 8.38 -17.01 36.78
N GLU A 199 9.20 -16.24 37.51
CA GLU A 199 9.09 -16.10 38.97
C GLU A 199 7.76 -15.47 39.41
N GLN A 200 7.20 -14.54 38.62
CA GLN A 200 5.86 -13.98 38.81
C GLN A 200 4.71 -14.97 38.47
N GLY A 201 5.07 -16.15 37.98
CA GLY A 201 4.17 -17.27 37.70
C GLY A 201 3.68 -17.35 36.26
N ALA A 202 4.38 -16.80 35.27
CA ALA A 202 4.01 -16.99 33.87
C ALA A 202 4.09 -18.47 33.45
N ASP A 203 2.97 -19.02 33.00
CA ASP A 203 2.84 -20.39 32.50
C ASP A 203 3.39 -20.55 31.07
N ILE A 204 3.24 -19.50 30.25
CA ILE A 204 3.75 -19.41 28.88
C ILE A 204 4.43 -18.05 28.67
N ILE A 205 5.57 -18.01 27.97
CA ILE A 205 6.21 -16.78 27.52
C ILE A 205 5.92 -16.58 26.03
N VAL A 206 5.34 -15.43 25.72
CA VAL A 206 5.12 -14.92 24.36
C VAL A 206 6.05 -13.73 24.13
N ALA A 207 6.88 -13.79 23.10
CA ALA A 207 7.59 -12.60 22.62
C ALA A 207 6.82 -11.99 21.46
N VAL A 208 6.39 -10.74 21.62
CA VAL A 208 5.83 -9.93 20.53
C VAL A 208 6.96 -9.06 20.01
N THR A 209 7.40 -9.32 18.78
CA THR A 209 8.57 -8.68 18.20
C THR A 209 8.19 -7.86 16.98
N HIS A 210 8.82 -6.71 16.81
CA HIS A 210 8.81 -5.97 15.56
C HIS A 210 10.21 -5.96 14.97
N GLN A 211 10.58 -7.13 14.45
CA GLN A 211 11.88 -7.41 13.85
C GLN A 211 11.65 -8.08 12.49
N ARG A 212 12.69 -8.11 11.67
CA ARG A 212 12.70 -8.93 10.45
C ARG A 212 12.88 -10.41 10.76
N GLU A 213 12.47 -11.24 9.82
CA GLU A 213 12.53 -12.70 9.94
C GLU A 213 13.93 -13.22 10.28
N PRO A 214 15.01 -12.77 9.60
CA PRO A 214 16.35 -13.22 9.95
C PRO A 214 16.76 -12.83 11.38
N ASN A 215 16.22 -11.73 11.92
CA ASN A 215 16.54 -11.27 13.26
C ASN A 215 15.72 -12.01 14.32
N ASP A 216 14.48 -12.40 14.03
CA ASP A 216 13.72 -13.33 14.89
C ASP A 216 14.38 -14.72 14.94
N TYR A 217 14.86 -15.24 13.80
CA TYR A 217 15.59 -16.50 13.78
C TYR A 217 16.87 -16.44 14.60
N LYS A 218 17.68 -15.37 14.43
CA LYS A 218 18.86 -15.13 15.28
C LYS A 218 18.51 -15.01 16.76
N LEU A 219 17.37 -14.41 17.10
CA LEU A 219 16.90 -14.31 18.47
C LEU A 219 16.58 -15.71 19.02
N ALA A 220 15.78 -16.50 18.29
CA ALA A 220 15.41 -17.86 18.69
C ALA A 220 16.62 -18.80 18.84
N GLU A 221 17.61 -18.71 17.94
CA GLU A 221 18.85 -19.51 17.98
C GLU A 221 19.76 -19.17 19.16
N ARG A 222 19.75 -17.91 19.62
CA ARG A 222 20.61 -17.44 20.72
C ARG A 222 20.03 -17.73 22.10
N LEU A 223 18.74 -18.02 22.18
CA LEU A 223 18.07 -18.30 23.45
C LEU A 223 18.20 -19.78 23.83
N PRO A 224 18.20 -20.12 25.13
CA PRO A 224 18.08 -21.51 25.55
C PRO A 224 16.78 -22.15 25.03
N PRO A 225 16.78 -23.46 24.72
CA PRO A 225 15.55 -24.17 24.35
C PRO A 225 14.46 -24.04 25.43
N GLY A 226 13.21 -23.77 25.03
CA GLY A 226 12.08 -23.62 25.96
C GLY A 226 12.07 -22.32 26.78
N PHE A 227 12.98 -21.38 26.50
CA PHE A 227 13.03 -20.10 27.19
C PHE A 227 11.86 -19.17 26.79
N ILE A 228 11.50 -19.19 25.51
CA ILE A 228 10.31 -18.55 24.94
C ILE A 228 9.52 -19.64 24.22
N ASP A 229 8.19 -19.66 24.38
CA ASP A 229 7.36 -20.72 23.81
C ASP A 229 6.93 -20.36 22.37
N ILE A 230 6.58 -19.09 22.13
CA ILE A 230 6.16 -18.58 20.83
C ILE A 230 6.63 -17.12 20.62
N MET A 231 7.09 -16.84 19.41
CA MET A 231 7.47 -15.53 18.90
C MET A 231 6.46 -15.08 17.84
N LEU A 232 5.86 -13.93 18.06
CA LEU A 232 4.87 -13.29 17.21
C LEU A 232 5.54 -12.03 16.62
N GLY A 233 5.95 -12.10 15.36
CA GLY A 233 6.75 -11.09 14.68
C GLY A 233 5.96 -10.18 13.74
N GLY A 234 6.65 -9.21 13.14
CA GLY A 234 6.11 -8.26 12.15
C GLY A 234 7.14 -7.78 11.13
N HIS A 235 7.01 -6.53 10.67
CA HIS A 235 7.93 -5.75 9.82
C HIS A 235 8.04 -6.15 8.34
N ASP A 236 7.98 -7.45 8.01
CA ASP A 236 8.31 -7.93 6.66
C ASP A 236 7.14 -7.98 5.65
N HIS A 237 5.91 -7.80 6.13
CA HIS A 237 4.66 -7.75 5.33
C HIS A 237 4.28 -9.03 4.58
N TYR A 238 4.80 -10.18 5.01
CA TYR A 238 4.37 -11.47 4.50
C TYR A 238 4.01 -12.44 5.62
N TYR A 239 3.19 -13.43 5.27
CA TYR A 239 2.85 -14.53 6.16
C TYR A 239 3.95 -15.58 6.12
N ALA A 240 4.49 -15.95 7.27
CA ALA A 240 5.44 -17.05 7.40
C ALA A 240 5.40 -17.68 8.78
N HIS A 241 5.78 -18.95 8.81
CA HIS A 241 5.86 -19.75 10.01
C HIS A 241 7.06 -20.68 9.92
N ALA A 242 7.83 -20.76 11.01
CA ALA A 242 8.91 -21.70 11.17
C ALA A 242 9.03 -22.12 12.63
N VAL A 243 9.66 -23.27 12.85
CA VAL A 243 10.05 -23.72 14.20
C VAL A 243 11.57 -23.63 14.30
N VAL A 244 12.06 -22.73 15.15
CA VAL A 244 13.50 -22.49 15.34
C VAL A 244 13.84 -22.72 16.80
N ASN A 245 14.77 -23.64 17.06
CA ASN A 245 15.19 -23.99 18.43
C ASN A 245 14.02 -24.40 19.36
N GLY A 246 13.00 -25.07 18.79
CA GLY A 246 11.77 -25.46 19.50
C GLY A 246 10.77 -24.33 19.74
N ILE A 247 11.05 -23.11 19.26
CA ILE A 247 10.20 -21.93 19.39
C ILE A 247 9.38 -21.77 18.11
N GLN A 248 8.08 -21.54 18.25
CA GLN A 248 7.22 -21.19 17.12
C GLN A 248 7.49 -19.74 16.72
N VAL A 249 7.98 -19.48 15.51
CA VAL A 249 8.23 -18.13 14.98
C VAL A 249 7.21 -17.84 13.89
N LEU A 250 6.37 -16.83 14.10
CA LEU A 250 5.19 -16.59 13.27
C LEU A 250 5.05 -15.12 12.86
N ARG A 251 4.67 -14.91 11.60
CA ARG A 251 4.24 -13.63 11.02
C ARG A 251 2.87 -13.80 10.37
N SER A 252 2.02 -12.80 10.51
CA SER A 252 0.61 -12.86 10.12
C SER A 252 0.27 -11.94 8.94
N GLY A 253 1.22 -11.66 8.03
CA GLY A 253 0.94 -10.87 6.82
C GLY A 253 1.02 -9.36 7.05
N THR A 254 0.01 -8.62 6.57
CA THR A 254 -0.07 -7.14 6.62
C THR A 254 -1.50 -6.65 6.28
N ASP A 255 -1.80 -5.39 6.56
CA ASP A 255 -2.97 -4.61 6.11
C ASP A 255 -4.33 -5.26 6.34
N PHE A 256 -4.47 -5.95 7.47
CA PHE A 256 -5.64 -6.75 7.80
C PHE A 256 -6.00 -7.78 6.72
N LYS A 257 -5.07 -8.12 5.80
CA LYS A 257 -5.26 -9.14 4.78
C LYS A 257 -5.26 -10.52 5.38
N GLN A 258 -4.55 -10.70 6.50
CA GLN A 258 -4.28 -12.00 7.09
C GLN A 258 -4.24 -11.89 8.61
N LEU A 259 -4.57 -12.99 9.28
CA LEU A 259 -4.30 -13.20 10.71
C LEU A 259 -3.92 -14.65 10.95
N SER A 260 -3.34 -14.92 12.12
CA SER A 260 -3.14 -16.27 12.61
C SER A 260 -4.02 -16.52 13.83
N TYR A 261 -4.75 -17.63 13.80
CA TYR A 261 -5.44 -18.20 14.95
C TYR A 261 -4.61 -19.35 15.50
N ILE A 262 -4.30 -19.30 16.79
CA ILE A 262 -3.37 -20.21 17.45
C ILE A 262 -4.09 -20.87 18.62
N GLU A 263 -4.03 -22.18 18.68
CA GLU A 263 -4.50 -22.98 19.81
C GLU A 263 -3.29 -23.61 20.49
N ALA A 264 -3.20 -23.49 21.81
CA ALA A 264 -2.08 -24.00 22.59
C ALA A 264 -2.55 -24.95 23.69
N TRP A 265 -1.84 -26.07 23.83
CA TRP A 265 -2.04 -27.06 24.90
C TRP A 265 -0.76 -27.21 25.70
N ARG A 266 -0.88 -27.33 27.02
CA ARG A 266 0.25 -27.71 27.86
C ARG A 266 0.63 -29.16 27.57
N ARG A 267 1.94 -29.42 27.43
CA ARG A 267 2.44 -30.79 27.26
C ARG A 267 2.17 -31.65 28.49
N ALA A 268 1.86 -32.92 28.25
CA ALA A 268 1.61 -33.89 29.31
C ALA A 268 2.90 -34.57 29.82
N ASP A 269 3.94 -34.59 28.99
CA ASP A 269 5.19 -35.34 29.16
C ASP A 269 6.39 -34.46 29.56
N GLY A 270 6.15 -33.19 29.92
CA GLY A 270 7.20 -32.28 30.38
C GLY A 270 6.81 -30.81 30.30
N PRO A 271 7.75 -29.89 30.58
CA PRO A 271 7.53 -28.47 30.37
C PRO A 271 7.42 -28.15 28.87
N GLY A 272 6.50 -27.26 28.51
CA GLY A 272 6.31 -26.77 27.14
C GLY A 272 4.88 -26.84 26.65
N TRP A 273 4.70 -26.45 25.39
CA TRP A 273 3.41 -26.26 24.76
C TRP A 273 3.38 -26.89 23.36
N ASP A 274 2.23 -27.45 23.01
CA ASP A 274 1.91 -27.91 21.66
C ASP A 274 0.95 -26.92 21.01
N PHE A 275 1.16 -26.64 19.71
CA PHE A 275 0.44 -25.58 19.00
C PHE A 275 -0.24 -26.10 17.75
N ASN A 276 -1.47 -25.63 17.50
CA ASN A 276 -2.09 -25.65 16.18
C ASN A 276 -2.19 -24.20 15.69
N ILE A 277 -1.72 -23.94 14.48
CA ILE A 277 -1.69 -22.60 13.89
C ILE A 277 -2.45 -22.63 12.57
N ALA A 278 -3.51 -21.83 12.50
CA ALA A 278 -4.32 -21.62 11.33
C ALA A 278 -4.12 -20.20 10.78
N ARG A 279 -3.72 -20.10 9.51
CA ARG A 279 -3.77 -18.88 8.72
C ARG A 279 -5.21 -18.58 8.29
N ARG A 280 -5.60 -17.32 8.37
CA ARG A 280 -6.86 -16.80 7.85
C ARG A 280 -6.61 -15.64 6.91
N ASP A 281 -6.90 -15.86 5.64
CA ASP A 281 -6.88 -14.85 4.59
C ASP A 281 -8.25 -14.15 4.49
N MET A 282 -8.25 -12.82 4.58
CA MET A 282 -9.44 -12.01 4.44
C MET A 282 -9.82 -11.90 2.97
N VAL A 283 -10.63 -12.85 2.50
CA VAL A 283 -11.10 -12.93 1.12
C VAL A 283 -12.47 -12.30 0.93
N ARG A 284 -12.76 -11.82 -0.27
CA ARG A 284 -13.98 -11.02 -0.56
C ARG A 284 -15.30 -11.72 -0.23
N SER A 285 -15.35 -13.05 -0.26
CA SER A 285 -16.54 -13.83 0.11
C SER A 285 -16.89 -13.76 1.60
N ILE A 286 -15.95 -13.37 2.46
CA ILE A 286 -16.20 -13.15 3.88
C ILE A 286 -17.00 -11.82 4.04
N PRO A 287 -18.18 -11.85 4.69
CA PRO A 287 -18.98 -10.66 4.93
C PRO A 287 -18.28 -9.65 5.85
N GLU A 288 -18.62 -8.38 5.70
CA GLU A 288 -18.07 -7.27 6.49
C GLU A 288 -18.92 -7.00 7.74
N ASP A 289 -18.28 -6.67 8.86
CA ASP A 289 -18.96 -6.31 10.10
C ASP A 289 -19.67 -4.95 9.93
N PRO A 290 -21.01 -4.89 10.00
CA PRO A 290 -21.75 -3.66 9.69
C PRO A 290 -21.37 -2.46 10.57
N ALA A 291 -21.07 -2.72 11.85
CA ALA A 291 -20.64 -1.67 12.78
C ALA A 291 -19.26 -1.10 12.40
N THR A 292 -18.35 -1.96 11.92
CA THR A 292 -17.04 -1.53 11.43
C THR A 292 -17.14 -0.80 10.10
N VAL A 293 -18.01 -1.24 9.18
CA VAL A 293 -18.28 -0.50 7.92
C VAL A 293 -18.73 0.93 8.22
N ALA A 294 -19.66 1.11 9.17
CA ALA A 294 -20.10 2.42 9.59
C ALA A 294 -18.98 3.27 10.21
N LEU A 295 -18.07 2.63 10.97
CA LEU A 295 -16.90 3.30 11.56
C LEU A 295 -15.89 3.74 10.48
N VAL A 296 -15.59 2.87 9.50
CA VAL A 296 -14.76 3.21 8.35
C VAL A 296 -15.37 4.39 7.61
N ALA A 297 -16.65 4.30 7.22
CA ALA A 297 -17.34 5.38 6.51
C ALA A 297 -17.31 6.71 7.29
N LYS A 298 -17.52 6.68 8.60
CA LYS A 298 -17.45 7.88 9.45
C LYS A 298 -16.05 8.53 9.41
N LEU A 299 -14.99 7.73 9.46
CA LEU A 299 -13.61 8.21 9.50
C LEU A 299 -13.07 8.61 8.12
N THR A 300 -13.52 7.97 7.04
CA THR A 300 -13.02 8.21 5.67
C THR A 300 -13.90 9.13 4.83
N SER A 301 -15.15 9.42 5.25
CA SER A 301 -16.12 10.21 4.48
C SER A 301 -15.60 11.58 3.98
N SER A 302 -14.83 12.29 4.80
CA SER A 302 -14.25 13.60 4.42
C SER A 302 -13.15 13.50 3.36
N LEU A 303 -12.53 12.33 3.23
CA LEU A 303 -11.41 12.07 2.32
C LEU A 303 -11.89 11.40 1.02
N GLN A 304 -12.90 10.56 1.08
CA GLN A 304 -13.27 9.63 0.01
C GLN A 304 -13.62 10.31 -1.32
N ALA A 305 -14.43 11.38 -1.29
CA ALA A 305 -14.93 12.03 -2.50
C ALA A 305 -13.81 12.62 -3.39
N LYS A 306 -12.72 13.14 -2.80
CA LYS A 306 -11.59 13.70 -3.55
C LYS A 306 -10.62 12.61 -4.04
N LEU A 307 -10.49 11.54 -3.26
CA LEU A 307 -9.52 10.47 -3.45
C LEU A 307 -9.94 9.43 -4.50
N GLU A 308 -11.25 9.23 -4.65
CA GLU A 308 -11.83 8.35 -5.68
C GLU A 308 -11.74 8.91 -7.11
N LYS A 309 -11.26 10.15 -7.25
CA LYS A 309 -11.15 10.82 -8.56
C LYS A 309 -10.19 10.04 -9.48
N PRO A 310 -10.63 9.65 -10.69
CA PRO A 310 -9.75 9.01 -11.66
C PRO A 310 -8.71 10.00 -12.17
N ILE A 311 -7.45 9.61 -12.13
CA ILE A 311 -6.31 10.43 -12.58
C ILE A 311 -5.72 9.92 -13.88
N GLY A 312 -5.76 8.61 -14.14
CA GLY A 312 -5.19 8.02 -15.35
C GLY A 312 -5.62 6.57 -15.54
N TYR A 313 -4.95 5.89 -16.46
CA TYR A 313 -5.16 4.48 -16.75
C TYR A 313 -3.81 3.77 -16.87
N THR A 314 -3.74 2.51 -16.46
CA THR A 314 -2.61 1.61 -16.74
C THR A 314 -3.07 0.43 -17.59
N VAL A 315 -2.28 0.07 -18.60
CA VAL A 315 -2.54 -1.06 -19.50
C VAL A 315 -1.93 -2.36 -18.96
N GLN A 316 -0.93 -2.24 -18.08
CA GLN A 316 -0.22 -3.35 -17.45
C GLN A 316 -0.45 -3.34 -15.93
N PRO A 317 -0.40 -4.50 -15.26
CA PRO A 317 -0.40 -4.54 -13.81
C PRO A 317 0.84 -3.82 -13.27
N LEU A 318 0.69 -2.97 -12.25
CA LEU A 318 1.79 -2.27 -11.60
C LEU A 318 2.14 -2.97 -10.30
N ASP A 319 3.36 -3.51 -10.19
CA ASP A 319 3.78 -4.30 -9.04
C ASP A 319 4.39 -3.40 -7.95
N ALA A 320 3.60 -3.09 -6.92
CA ALA A 320 4.00 -2.29 -5.77
C ALA A 320 4.22 -3.14 -4.51
N ARG A 321 4.30 -4.47 -4.64
CA ARG A 321 4.46 -5.39 -3.49
C ARG A 321 5.78 -5.14 -2.78
N PHE A 322 5.74 -5.15 -1.46
CA PHE A 322 6.91 -4.97 -0.59
C PHE A 322 8.05 -5.94 -0.94
N SER A 323 7.72 -7.22 -1.12
CA SER A 323 8.67 -8.28 -1.50
C SER A 323 9.31 -8.11 -2.88
N THR A 324 8.67 -7.37 -3.78
CA THR A 324 9.19 -7.12 -5.13
C THR A 324 10.07 -5.88 -5.13
N VAL A 325 9.52 -4.74 -4.70
CA VAL A 325 10.21 -3.44 -4.77
C VAL A 325 11.48 -3.38 -3.92
N ARG A 326 11.63 -4.30 -2.96
CA ARG A 326 12.80 -4.40 -2.06
C ARG A 326 13.81 -5.50 -2.40
N GLN A 327 13.61 -6.27 -3.48
CA GLN A 327 14.54 -7.33 -3.89
C GLN A 327 14.87 -7.34 -5.38
N ARG A 328 13.99 -6.79 -6.21
CA ARG A 328 14.10 -6.89 -7.66
C ARG A 328 13.50 -5.67 -8.36
N GLU A 329 13.70 -5.60 -9.66
CA GLU A 329 13.11 -4.57 -10.50
C GLU A 329 11.58 -4.63 -10.44
N SER A 330 10.96 -3.47 -10.21
CA SER A 330 9.51 -3.27 -10.32
C SER A 330 9.21 -2.34 -11.49
N ASN A 331 8.18 -2.66 -12.26
CA ASN A 331 7.74 -1.79 -13.35
C ASN A 331 7.19 -0.45 -12.84
N LEU A 332 6.60 -0.41 -11.64
CA LEU A 332 6.21 0.83 -10.98
C LEU A 332 7.45 1.64 -10.53
N GLY A 333 8.46 0.96 -9.99
CA GLY A 333 9.75 1.57 -9.65
C GLY A 333 10.41 2.23 -10.86
N ASN A 334 10.45 1.53 -12.00
CA ASN A 334 10.95 2.06 -13.27
C ASN A 334 10.20 3.31 -13.70
N PHE A 335 8.85 3.25 -13.69
CA PHE A 335 8.00 4.37 -14.09
C PHE A 335 8.28 5.63 -13.28
N VAL A 336 8.33 5.51 -11.94
CA VAL A 336 8.56 6.67 -11.07
C VAL A 336 9.98 7.21 -11.23
N CYS A 337 10.99 6.35 -11.29
CA CYS A 337 12.36 6.79 -11.52
C CYS A 337 12.53 7.47 -12.88
N ASP A 338 11.83 6.99 -13.92
CA ASP A 338 11.82 7.64 -15.23
C ASP A 338 11.23 9.04 -15.15
N LEU A 339 10.09 9.21 -14.49
CA LEU A 339 9.50 10.53 -14.28
C LEU A 339 10.42 11.47 -13.52
N MET A 340 11.08 10.98 -12.45
CA MET A 340 12.03 11.78 -11.66
C MET A 340 13.18 12.26 -12.55
N ARG A 341 13.77 11.34 -13.33
CA ARG A 341 14.87 11.65 -14.26
C ARG A 341 14.45 12.66 -15.33
N PHE A 342 13.28 12.46 -15.95
CA PHE A 342 12.79 13.33 -17.01
C PHE A 342 12.42 14.73 -16.51
N TYR A 343 11.81 14.85 -15.33
CA TYR A 343 11.40 16.14 -14.77
C TYR A 343 12.59 17.06 -14.52
N TYR A 344 13.67 16.52 -13.94
CA TYR A 344 14.89 17.28 -13.64
C TYR A 344 15.93 17.26 -14.77
N ALA A 345 15.62 16.63 -15.91
CA ALA A 345 16.58 16.39 -16.99
C ALA A 345 17.92 15.79 -16.51
N ALA A 346 17.83 14.89 -15.52
CA ALA A 346 19.00 14.28 -14.89
C ALA A 346 19.61 13.16 -15.75
N ASP A 347 20.90 12.88 -15.54
CA ASP A 347 21.60 11.76 -16.18
C ASP A 347 20.99 10.42 -15.74
N CYS A 348 20.63 10.30 -14.46
CA CYS A 348 20.06 9.10 -13.87
C CYS A 348 19.11 9.41 -12.71
N ALA A 349 18.30 8.42 -12.31
CA ALA A 349 17.52 8.49 -11.08
C ALA A 349 17.64 7.20 -10.27
N MET A 350 17.57 7.35 -8.95
CA MET A 350 17.58 6.24 -7.99
C MET A 350 16.58 6.55 -6.88
N MET A 351 15.82 5.55 -6.48
CA MET A 351 14.86 5.65 -5.39
C MET A 351 14.92 4.38 -4.54
N ALA A 352 15.00 4.53 -3.22
CA ALA A 352 14.88 3.41 -2.30
C ALA A 352 13.50 2.75 -2.44
N GLY A 353 13.47 1.43 -2.60
CA GLY A 353 12.25 0.63 -2.76
C GLY A 353 11.27 0.81 -1.59
N GLY A 354 11.78 1.11 -0.40
CA GLY A 354 10.99 1.49 0.77
C GLY A 354 10.10 2.72 0.59
N THR A 355 10.32 3.53 -0.46
CA THR A 355 9.46 4.66 -0.83
C THR A 355 8.13 4.21 -1.44
N ILE A 356 8.08 3.02 -2.05
CA ILE A 356 6.86 2.45 -2.66
C ILE A 356 6.12 1.65 -1.58
N ARG A 357 4.95 2.13 -1.15
CA ARG A 357 4.18 1.60 -0.01
C ARG A 357 2.84 0.96 -0.37
N GLY A 358 2.54 0.79 -1.65
CA GLY A 358 1.23 0.29 -2.09
C GLY A 358 0.90 -1.16 -1.69
N ASP A 359 1.92 -1.96 -1.41
CA ASP A 359 1.91 -3.39 -1.07
C ASP A 359 0.83 -4.23 -1.79
N GLN A 360 0.69 -4.00 -3.08
CA GLN A 360 -0.27 -4.73 -3.91
C GLN A 360 0.14 -4.65 -5.39
N ILE A 361 -0.54 -5.45 -6.20
CA ILE A 361 -0.49 -5.30 -7.65
C ILE A 361 -1.70 -4.48 -8.06
N TYR A 362 -1.48 -3.27 -8.58
CA TYR A 362 -2.56 -2.49 -9.17
C TYR A 362 -2.92 -3.08 -10.53
N PRO A 363 -4.15 -3.57 -10.74
CA PRO A 363 -4.52 -4.22 -11.99
C PRO A 363 -4.59 -3.23 -13.16
N PRO A 364 -4.53 -3.72 -14.43
CA PRO A 364 -4.85 -2.92 -15.59
C PRO A 364 -6.23 -2.24 -15.44
N GLY A 365 -6.30 -0.94 -15.71
CA GLY A 365 -7.53 -0.17 -15.55
C GLY A 365 -7.30 1.26 -15.07
N ILE A 366 -8.32 1.81 -14.42
CA ILE A 366 -8.31 3.18 -13.88
C ILE A 366 -7.33 3.25 -12.70
N LEU A 367 -6.46 4.26 -12.72
CA LEU A 367 -5.71 4.71 -11.56
C LEU A 367 -6.45 5.89 -10.93
N ARG A 368 -6.69 5.80 -9.62
CA ARG A 368 -7.35 6.83 -8.81
C ARG A 368 -6.31 7.64 -8.05
N LEU A 369 -6.69 8.82 -7.58
CA LEU A 369 -5.81 9.64 -6.77
C LEU A 369 -5.36 8.90 -5.49
N LYS A 370 -6.28 8.13 -4.89
CA LYS A 370 -5.97 7.31 -3.72
C LYS A 370 -4.87 6.29 -3.98
N ASP A 371 -4.84 5.68 -5.16
CA ASP A 371 -3.84 4.65 -5.50
C ASP A 371 -2.42 5.24 -5.46
N ILE A 372 -2.24 6.46 -5.99
CA ILE A 372 -0.94 7.13 -5.98
C ILE A 372 -0.55 7.59 -4.58
N LEU A 373 -1.49 8.17 -3.83
CA LEU A 373 -1.19 8.67 -2.50
C LEU A 373 -0.92 7.54 -1.51
N ASN A 374 -1.63 6.41 -1.62
CA ASN A 374 -1.33 5.21 -0.84
C ASN A 374 0.03 4.61 -1.23
N CYS A 375 0.38 4.67 -2.51
CA CYS A 375 1.66 4.13 -2.97
C CYS A 375 2.86 5.01 -2.58
N PHE A 376 2.68 6.33 -2.51
CA PHE A 376 3.70 7.32 -2.17
C PHE A 376 3.24 8.26 -1.05
N PRO A 377 3.10 7.74 0.18
CA PRO A 377 2.54 8.48 1.32
C PRO A 377 3.54 9.47 1.93
N PHE A 378 4.84 9.31 1.68
CA PHE A 378 5.88 10.12 2.29
C PHE A 378 6.02 11.48 1.62
N GLU A 379 6.04 12.52 2.45
CA GLU A 379 6.13 13.93 2.07
C GLU A 379 7.58 14.41 1.80
N ASP A 380 8.59 13.55 1.76
CA ASP A 380 9.93 14.02 1.36
C ASP A 380 9.95 14.46 -0.12
N PRO A 381 10.66 15.53 -0.46
CA PRO A 381 10.79 16.00 -1.82
C PRO A 381 11.82 15.19 -2.62
N ILE A 382 11.73 15.29 -3.95
CA ILE A 382 12.76 14.86 -4.89
C ILE A 382 13.82 15.96 -4.94
N VAL A 383 15.07 15.57 -4.74
CA VAL A 383 16.27 16.43 -4.82
C VAL A 383 17.11 16.05 -6.03
N LEU A 384 17.90 17.00 -6.51
CA LEU A 384 18.84 16.78 -7.62
C LEU A 384 20.26 16.93 -7.10
N LEU A 385 21.04 15.85 -7.17
CA LEU A 385 22.39 15.78 -6.65
C LEU A 385 23.43 15.76 -7.77
N ARG A 386 24.60 16.38 -7.55
CA ARG A 386 25.80 16.18 -8.36
C ARG A 386 26.74 15.24 -7.64
N ALA A 387 26.67 13.97 -8.00
CA ALA A 387 27.41 12.90 -7.34
C ALA A 387 28.50 12.33 -8.27
N PRO A 388 29.72 12.03 -7.76
CA PRO A 388 30.72 11.30 -8.52
C PRO A 388 30.28 9.86 -8.74
N GLY A 389 30.71 9.22 -9.84
CA GLY A 389 30.35 7.83 -10.15
C GLY A 389 30.68 6.84 -9.02
N ARG A 390 31.75 7.08 -8.26
CA ARG A 390 32.08 6.29 -7.05
C ARG A 390 30.97 6.33 -5.98
N ALA A 391 30.33 7.47 -5.77
CA ALA A 391 29.26 7.62 -4.80
C ALA A 391 28.00 6.86 -5.24
N LEU A 392 27.71 6.86 -6.55
CA LEU A 392 26.61 6.09 -7.15
C LEU A 392 26.84 4.59 -7.02
N LEU A 393 28.06 4.11 -7.29
CA LEU A 393 28.39 2.70 -7.13
C LEU A 393 28.26 2.25 -5.67
N ASN A 394 28.78 3.05 -4.73
CA ASN A 394 28.64 2.79 -3.30
C ASN A 394 27.18 2.79 -2.84
N ALA A 395 26.33 3.65 -3.43
CA ALA A 395 24.90 3.67 -3.16
C ALA A 395 24.22 2.38 -3.66
N LEU A 396 24.56 1.90 -4.85
CA LEU A 396 24.07 0.62 -5.38
C LEU A 396 24.52 -0.55 -4.49
N GLU A 397 25.79 -0.59 -4.08
CA GLU A 397 26.34 -1.59 -3.16
C GLU A 397 25.62 -1.58 -1.81
N ASN A 398 25.41 -0.41 -1.20
CA ASN A 398 24.58 -0.29 0.01
C ASN A 398 23.17 -0.85 -0.23
N GLY A 399 22.57 -0.50 -1.36
CA GLY A 399 21.23 -0.91 -1.73
C GLY A 399 21.02 -2.42 -1.77
N VAL A 400 22.02 -3.18 -2.23
CA VAL A 400 21.97 -4.65 -2.27
C VAL A 400 22.65 -5.33 -1.07
N SER A 401 23.25 -4.57 -0.15
CA SER A 401 24.13 -5.10 0.92
C SER A 401 23.44 -6.01 1.93
N GLN A 402 22.15 -5.80 2.20
CA GLN A 402 21.40 -6.50 3.26
C GLN A 402 20.51 -7.62 2.73
N LEU A 403 20.49 -7.88 1.42
CA LEU A 403 19.77 -9.04 0.88
C LEU A 403 20.30 -10.35 1.52
N PRO A 404 19.43 -11.32 1.82
CA PRO A 404 18.02 -11.41 1.44
C PRO A 404 17.03 -10.65 2.34
N ALA A 405 17.48 -9.92 3.37
CA ALA A 405 16.59 -9.11 4.20
C ALA A 405 15.90 -8.03 3.35
N LEU A 406 14.61 -7.83 3.58
CA LEU A 406 13.73 -6.93 2.82
C LEU A 406 13.90 -5.45 3.24
N GLU A 407 15.14 -4.94 3.23
CA GLU A 407 15.44 -3.54 3.52
C GLU A 407 14.83 -2.58 2.50
N GLY A 408 14.39 -1.42 2.99
CA GLY A 408 13.89 -0.33 2.15
C GLY A 408 14.94 0.20 1.17
N ARG A 409 16.23 0.05 1.47
CA ARG A 409 17.35 0.58 0.69
C ARG A 409 17.55 -0.03 -0.70
N PHE A 410 16.87 -1.12 -1.04
CA PHE A 410 17.03 -1.70 -2.37
C PHE A 410 16.69 -0.66 -3.47
N PRO A 411 17.57 -0.40 -4.45
CA PRO A 411 17.41 0.72 -5.34
C PRO A 411 16.54 0.37 -6.55
N GLN A 412 15.43 1.07 -6.74
CA GLN A 412 14.76 1.20 -8.04
C GLN A 412 15.46 2.30 -8.84
N VAL A 413 15.57 2.13 -10.16
CA VAL A 413 16.48 2.97 -10.97
C VAL A 413 15.92 3.39 -12.33
N SER A 414 16.45 4.50 -12.86
CA SER A 414 16.26 4.96 -14.24
C SER A 414 17.57 5.36 -14.89
N ASN A 415 17.76 4.93 -16.14
CA ASN A 415 18.99 5.07 -16.93
C ASN A 415 20.25 4.51 -16.26
N ILE A 416 20.08 3.71 -15.20
CA ILE A 416 21.09 2.86 -14.59
C ILE A 416 20.71 1.42 -14.91
N ALA A 417 21.70 0.60 -15.27
CA ALA A 417 21.56 -0.84 -15.30
C ALA A 417 22.69 -1.47 -14.49
N PHE A 418 22.41 -2.46 -13.66
CA PHE A 418 23.43 -3.15 -12.88
C PHE A 418 23.09 -4.63 -12.68
N SER A 419 24.12 -5.44 -12.46
CA SER A 419 23.93 -6.80 -11.93
C SER A 419 24.56 -6.96 -10.56
N TYR A 420 23.98 -7.86 -9.78
CA TYR A 420 24.47 -8.19 -8.47
C TYR A 420 24.39 -9.68 -8.16
N ASN A 421 25.32 -10.16 -7.34
CA ASN A 421 25.33 -11.50 -6.79
C ASN A 421 24.97 -11.45 -5.29
N PRO A 422 23.78 -11.94 -4.87
CA PRO A 422 23.36 -11.90 -3.47
C PRO A 422 24.23 -12.79 -2.57
N SER A 423 24.94 -13.77 -3.12
CA SER A 423 25.84 -14.66 -2.37
C SER A 423 27.21 -14.03 -2.06
N ALA A 424 27.56 -12.92 -2.71
CA ALA A 424 28.82 -12.24 -2.45
C ALA A 424 28.77 -11.44 -1.12
N PRO A 425 29.94 -11.20 -0.48
CA PRO A 425 30.00 -10.39 0.75
C PRO A 425 29.40 -8.98 0.54
N PRO A 426 28.66 -8.44 1.53
CA PRO A 426 28.18 -7.05 1.47
C PRO A 426 29.30 -6.06 1.15
N GLY A 427 29.07 -5.14 0.23
CA GLY A 427 30.07 -4.18 -0.27
C GLY A 427 30.90 -4.69 -1.46
N SER A 428 30.66 -5.90 -1.93
CA SER A 428 31.24 -6.43 -3.18
C SER A 428 30.23 -7.31 -3.92
N ARG A 429 28.96 -6.87 -3.93
CA ARG A 429 27.86 -7.60 -4.56
C ARG A 429 27.60 -7.19 -5.98
N ILE A 430 27.97 -5.97 -6.38
CA ILE A 430 27.76 -5.45 -7.73
C ILE A 430 28.86 -6.00 -8.65
N ASN A 431 28.47 -6.70 -9.72
CA ASN A 431 29.43 -7.22 -10.71
C ASN A 431 29.71 -6.20 -11.81
N TRP A 432 28.67 -5.52 -12.29
CA TRP A 432 28.80 -4.42 -13.23
C TRP A 432 27.67 -3.40 -13.01
N ALA A 433 27.97 -2.13 -13.27
CA ALA A 433 26.99 -1.05 -13.27
C ALA A 433 27.25 -0.10 -14.45
N LYS A 434 26.17 0.37 -15.08
CA LYS A 434 26.18 1.21 -16.27
C LYS A 434 25.20 2.37 -16.11
N ILE A 435 25.54 3.53 -16.65
CA ILE A 435 24.65 4.68 -16.82
C ILE A 435 24.58 5.03 -18.31
N GLY A 436 23.37 5.16 -18.88
CA GLY A 436 23.21 5.44 -20.31
C GLY A 436 23.84 4.39 -21.22
N GLY A 437 23.86 3.14 -20.78
CA GLY A 437 24.49 2.01 -21.49
C GLY A 437 26.02 1.95 -21.41
N ARG A 438 26.68 2.91 -20.78
CA ARG A 438 28.15 2.94 -20.60
C ARG A 438 28.53 2.57 -19.16
N PRO A 439 29.66 1.90 -18.92
CA PRO A 439 30.16 1.67 -17.56
C PRO A 439 30.25 2.98 -16.75
N ILE A 440 29.96 2.91 -15.45
CA ILE A 440 30.07 4.08 -14.57
C ILE A 440 31.55 4.47 -14.45
N GLU A 441 31.85 5.75 -14.73
CA GLU A 441 33.18 6.33 -14.57
C GLU A 441 33.32 6.92 -13.16
N TYR A 442 34.28 6.47 -12.37
CA TYR A 442 34.38 6.79 -10.93
C TYR A 442 34.45 8.29 -10.61
N ASP A 443 35.22 9.05 -11.38
CA ASP A 443 35.48 10.48 -11.12
C ASP A 443 34.60 11.42 -11.93
N ARG A 444 33.79 10.87 -12.85
CA ARG A 444 32.82 11.66 -13.59
C ARG A 444 31.68 12.05 -12.65
N ILE A 445 31.31 13.32 -12.69
CA ILE A 445 30.13 13.84 -11.99
C ILE A 445 28.89 13.57 -12.83
N TYR A 446 27.89 12.97 -12.19
CA TYR A 446 26.58 12.70 -12.76
C TYR A 446 25.51 13.49 -12.00
N SER A 447 24.49 13.93 -12.72
CA SER A 447 23.26 14.44 -12.12
C SER A 447 22.34 13.26 -11.74
N LEU A 448 22.03 13.15 -10.46
CA LEU A 448 21.18 12.11 -9.87
C LEU A 448 19.90 12.72 -9.31
N ALA A 449 18.75 12.35 -9.86
CA ALA A 449 17.46 12.61 -9.22
C ALA A 449 17.18 11.54 -8.15
N THR A 450 16.99 11.95 -6.91
CA THR A 450 16.72 11.06 -5.76
C THR A 450 15.80 11.73 -4.74
N ARG A 451 15.52 11.10 -3.60
CA ARG A 451 14.72 11.68 -2.50
C ARG A 451 15.62 12.35 -1.47
N GLY A 452 15.16 13.43 -0.84
CA GLY A 452 15.87 14.09 0.28
C GLY A 452 16.25 13.10 1.40
N TYR A 453 15.38 12.13 1.69
CA TYR A 453 15.67 10.99 2.59
C TYR A 453 17.02 10.29 2.30
N MET A 454 17.30 10.00 1.02
CA MET A 454 18.57 9.38 0.60
C MET A 454 19.72 10.41 0.63
N GLY A 455 19.45 11.67 0.27
CA GLY A 455 20.43 12.77 0.35
C GLY A 455 20.92 13.03 1.78
N ARG A 456 20.07 12.85 2.80
CA ARG A 456 20.43 12.91 4.23
C ARG A 456 21.15 11.65 4.72
N GLY A 457 21.52 10.72 3.84
CA GLY A 457 22.25 9.50 4.17
C GLY A 457 21.44 8.44 4.93
N LYS A 458 20.11 8.55 4.98
CA LYS A 458 19.24 7.58 5.67
C LYS A 458 19.28 6.23 4.95
N ASP A 459 18.89 5.16 5.66
CA ASP A 459 18.91 3.77 5.15
C ASP A 459 20.29 3.32 4.62
N GLY A 460 21.36 3.90 5.16
CA GLY A 460 22.76 3.57 4.82
C GLY A 460 23.31 4.29 3.60
N PHE A 461 22.57 5.24 2.99
CA PHE A 461 23.04 6.00 1.81
C PHE A 461 24.06 7.10 2.14
N ALA A 462 25.00 6.85 3.06
CA ALA A 462 26.02 7.80 3.47
C ALA A 462 26.89 8.30 2.31
N SER A 463 27.04 7.51 1.23
CA SER A 463 27.75 7.93 0.02
C SER A 463 27.04 9.05 -0.76
N LEU A 464 25.75 9.24 -0.54
CA LEU A 464 24.94 10.31 -1.12
C LEU A 464 24.75 11.48 -0.16
N LEU A 465 25.44 11.47 1.00
CA LEU A 465 25.28 12.51 2.01
C LEU A 465 25.64 13.86 1.42
N VAL A 466 24.68 14.77 1.51
CA VAL A 466 24.75 16.12 0.96
C VAL A 466 25.56 17.06 1.85
N GLN A 467 26.16 18.09 1.26
CA GLN A 467 26.99 19.07 1.98
C GLN A 467 26.24 19.79 3.11
N SER A 468 24.95 20.08 2.90
CA SER A 468 24.07 20.69 3.91
C SER A 468 23.92 19.82 5.18
N ALA A 469 24.08 18.50 5.03
CA ALA A 469 24.04 17.50 6.09
C ALA A 469 25.44 16.99 6.50
N GLY A 470 26.51 17.67 6.07
CA GLY A 470 27.90 17.34 6.43
C GLY A 470 28.61 16.32 5.53
N GLY A 471 28.07 16.04 4.33
CA GLY A 471 28.70 15.15 3.34
C GLY A 471 29.46 15.86 2.22
N GLU A 472 29.77 15.12 1.16
CA GLU A 472 30.60 15.59 0.03
C GLU A 472 29.79 15.95 -1.23
N VAL A 473 28.54 15.51 -1.31
CA VAL A 473 27.70 15.63 -2.52
C VAL A 473 27.03 17.00 -2.58
N GLU A 474 27.11 17.65 -3.73
CA GLU A 474 26.47 18.95 -3.97
C GLU A 474 24.98 18.76 -4.31
N GLU A 475 24.11 19.53 -3.66
CA GLU A 475 22.68 19.64 -3.98
C GLU A 475 22.46 20.77 -4.99
N VAL A 476 21.97 20.44 -6.17
CA VAL A 476 21.55 21.43 -7.19
C VAL A 476 20.12 21.89 -6.95
N VAL A 477 19.27 20.96 -6.52
CA VAL A 477 17.91 21.23 -6.06
C VAL A 477 17.80 20.66 -4.66
N ASP A 478 17.65 21.55 -3.69
CA ASP A 478 17.49 21.22 -2.27
C ASP A 478 16.07 20.74 -1.94
N GLU A 479 15.85 20.38 -0.68
CA GLU A 479 14.55 19.92 -0.21
C GLU A 479 13.47 21.03 -0.24
N GLU A 480 13.84 22.29 -0.10
CA GLU A 480 12.89 23.41 -0.13
C GLU A 480 12.34 23.66 -1.55
N SER A 481 13.18 23.43 -2.56
CA SER A 481 12.86 23.64 -3.97
C SER A 481 12.37 22.38 -4.68
N GLY A 482 12.56 21.21 -4.06
CA GLY A 482 12.21 19.91 -4.60
C GLY A 482 10.69 19.65 -4.65
N ILE A 483 10.24 18.85 -5.62
CA ILE A 483 8.82 18.47 -5.72
C ILE A 483 8.56 17.08 -5.13
N LEU A 484 7.36 16.88 -4.58
CA LEU A 484 6.95 15.56 -4.09
C LEU A 484 6.75 14.57 -5.24
N VAL A 485 7.03 13.29 -5.01
CA VAL A 485 6.75 12.20 -5.98
C VAL A 485 5.25 12.15 -6.32
N SER A 486 4.38 12.33 -5.34
CA SER A 486 2.93 12.39 -5.54
C SER A 486 2.50 13.58 -6.41
N THR A 487 3.17 14.73 -6.27
CA THR A 487 2.96 15.92 -7.10
C THR A 487 3.46 15.70 -8.52
N LEU A 488 4.65 15.11 -8.69
CA LEU A 488 5.22 14.75 -9.99
C LEU A 488 4.27 13.83 -10.77
N LEU A 489 3.79 12.76 -10.12
CA LEU A 489 2.83 11.83 -10.70
C LEU A 489 1.52 12.51 -11.08
N ARG A 490 1.00 13.39 -10.21
CA ARG A 490 -0.21 14.17 -10.49
C ARG A 490 -0.02 15.08 -11.70
N GLN A 491 1.11 15.81 -11.77
CA GLN A 491 1.43 16.67 -12.89
C GLN A 491 1.54 15.88 -14.20
N TYR A 492 2.16 14.70 -14.18
CA TYR A 492 2.22 13.80 -15.32
C TYR A 492 0.81 13.38 -15.81
N PHE A 493 -0.06 12.92 -14.91
CA PHE A 493 -1.41 12.53 -15.31
C PHE A 493 -2.30 13.73 -15.71
N LEU A 494 -2.08 14.91 -15.11
CA LEU A 494 -2.71 16.15 -15.54
C LEU A 494 -2.23 16.60 -16.92
N SER A 495 -0.93 16.49 -17.22
CA SER A 495 -0.40 16.84 -18.53
C SER A 495 -0.96 15.91 -19.60
N LEU A 496 -1.13 14.60 -19.32
CA LEU A 496 -1.83 13.69 -20.24
C LEU A 496 -3.30 14.12 -20.49
N LYS A 497 -4.00 14.60 -19.46
CA LYS A 497 -5.37 15.15 -19.62
C LYS A 497 -5.38 16.45 -20.43
N VAL A 498 -4.37 17.32 -20.25
CA VAL A 498 -4.28 18.62 -20.93
C VAL A 498 -3.77 18.50 -22.35
N MET A 499 -2.74 17.69 -22.60
CA MET A 499 -2.22 17.36 -23.94
C MET A 499 -3.23 16.55 -24.75
N GLY A 500 -4.16 15.85 -24.08
CA GLY A 500 -5.32 15.21 -24.68
C GLY A 500 -6.57 16.10 -24.82
N LYS A 501 -6.56 17.36 -24.35
CA LYS A 501 -7.69 18.28 -24.55
C LYS A 501 -7.66 18.80 -25.99
N TRP A 502 -8.55 18.25 -26.80
CA TRP A 502 -8.90 18.81 -28.10
C TRP A 502 -9.31 20.28 -27.94
N GLN A 503 -8.71 21.19 -28.71
CA GLN A 503 -9.10 22.62 -28.75
C GLN A 503 -10.58 22.86 -29.13
N ARG A 504 -11.34 21.81 -29.49
CA ARG A 504 -12.77 21.87 -29.84
C ARG A 504 -13.61 20.78 -29.16
N TRP A 505 -13.21 20.30 -27.97
CA TRP A 505 -14.05 19.35 -27.21
C TRP A 505 -15.31 20.05 -26.69
N SER A 506 -16.39 19.99 -27.45
CA SER A 506 -17.64 20.66 -27.10
C SER A 506 -18.40 19.90 -25.99
N LYS A 507 -19.29 20.60 -25.27
CA LYS A 507 -20.26 19.96 -24.35
C LYS A 507 -21.14 18.91 -25.05
N SER A 508 -21.29 18.96 -26.38
CA SER A 508 -22.00 17.91 -27.13
C SER A 508 -21.15 16.68 -27.37
N MET A 509 -19.83 16.81 -27.57
CA MET A 509 -18.91 15.66 -27.65
C MET A 509 -18.71 14.98 -26.30
N GLY A 510 -18.60 15.74 -25.21
CA GLY A 510 -18.58 15.16 -23.86
C GLY A 510 -19.83 14.33 -23.58
N ARG A 511 -21.01 14.88 -23.86
CA ARG A 511 -22.29 14.14 -23.76
C ARG A 511 -22.35 12.96 -24.72
N HIS A 512 -21.94 13.12 -25.98
CA HIS A 512 -21.94 12.04 -26.97
C HIS A 512 -21.07 10.87 -26.52
N TRP A 513 -19.86 11.11 -26.00
CA TRP A 513 -18.95 10.05 -25.58
C TRP A 513 -19.30 9.45 -24.22
N SER A 514 -19.85 10.24 -23.28
CA SER A 514 -20.49 9.71 -22.07
C SER A 514 -21.68 8.82 -22.42
N THR A 515 -22.54 9.25 -23.37
CA THR A 515 -23.65 8.46 -23.88
C THR A 515 -23.19 7.25 -24.69
N VAL A 516 -22.08 7.31 -25.43
CA VAL A 516 -21.50 6.14 -26.12
C VAL A 516 -20.91 5.16 -25.11
N HIS A 517 -20.25 5.63 -24.05
CA HIS A 517 -19.78 4.81 -22.93
C HIS A 517 -20.97 4.15 -22.19
N GLU A 518 -22.01 4.91 -21.85
CA GLU A 518 -23.27 4.42 -21.26
C GLU A 518 -24.01 3.43 -22.17
N ASN A 519 -24.04 3.68 -23.49
CA ASN A 519 -24.66 2.78 -24.49
C ASN A 519 -23.82 1.53 -24.78
N LEU A 520 -22.50 1.59 -24.62
CA LEU A 520 -21.62 0.41 -24.66
C LEU A 520 -21.78 -0.47 -23.41
N HIS A 521 -22.31 0.09 -22.32
CA HIS A 521 -22.65 -0.61 -21.08
C HIS A 521 -24.16 -0.98 -20.96
N CYS A 522 -24.98 -0.66 -21.96
CA CYS A 522 -26.35 -1.16 -22.10
C CYS A 522 -26.42 -2.22 -23.22
N ASN A 523 -26.97 -3.41 -22.95
CA ASN A 523 -27.31 -4.33 -24.05
C ASN A 523 -28.66 -3.96 -24.66
N GLY A 524 -28.61 -3.47 -25.91
CA GLY A 524 -29.80 -3.24 -26.71
C GLY A 524 -29.57 -2.66 -28.11
N TRP A 525 -28.45 -2.93 -28.80
CA TRP A 525 -28.40 -2.73 -30.26
C TRP A 525 -28.85 -4.01 -30.98
N LEU A 526 -30.18 -4.18 -30.99
CA LEU A 526 -31.06 -4.83 -31.96
C LEU A 526 -32.26 -5.39 -31.20
N LYS A 527 -33.43 -4.81 -31.43
CA LYS A 527 -34.70 -5.49 -31.12
C LYS A 527 -34.75 -6.79 -31.95
N PRO A 528 -35.17 -7.93 -31.39
CA PRO A 528 -35.51 -9.08 -32.22
C PRO A 528 -36.67 -8.71 -33.15
N ALA A 529 -36.71 -9.28 -34.36
CA ALA A 529 -37.86 -9.16 -35.23
C ALA A 529 -39.11 -9.65 -34.49
N SER A 530 -40.21 -8.89 -34.54
CA SER A 530 -41.48 -9.27 -33.91
C SER A 530 -41.98 -10.59 -34.48
N GLY A 531 -42.15 -11.61 -33.62
CA GLY A 531 -42.70 -12.92 -33.97
C GLY A 531 -44.23 -12.95 -34.17
N GLN A 532 -44.83 -11.88 -34.70
CA GLN A 532 -46.25 -11.87 -35.06
C GLN A 532 -46.39 -11.81 -36.57
N SER A 533 -47.20 -12.72 -37.15
CA SER A 533 -47.58 -12.70 -38.55
C SER A 533 -48.24 -11.36 -38.88
N SER A 534 -47.80 -10.74 -39.98
CA SER A 534 -48.31 -9.44 -40.43
C SER A 534 -49.84 -9.45 -40.54
N PRO A 535 -50.56 -8.49 -39.93
CA PRO A 535 -51.95 -8.29 -40.27
C PRO A 535 -52.04 -7.85 -41.73
N ILE A 536 -52.81 -8.62 -42.49
CA ILE A 536 -53.28 -8.28 -43.82
C ILE A 536 -54.15 -7.02 -43.67
N THR A 537 -53.97 -6.07 -44.58
CA THR A 537 -54.86 -4.95 -44.98
C THR A 537 -54.38 -3.52 -44.63
N GLU A 538 -54.01 -2.83 -45.71
CA GLU A 538 -54.15 -1.41 -46.10
C GLU A 538 -54.31 -0.28 -45.06
N LYS A 539 -53.48 0.77 -45.20
CA LYS A 539 -53.84 2.01 -45.94
C LYS A 539 -52.62 2.94 -46.06
N VAL A 540 -52.41 3.47 -47.26
CA VAL A 540 -51.39 4.49 -47.56
C VAL A 540 -51.91 5.89 -47.23
N PRO A 541 -51.13 6.75 -46.55
CA PRO A 541 -51.26 8.19 -46.76
C PRO A 541 -49.93 8.89 -47.10
N VAL A 542 -49.93 9.44 -48.33
CA VAL A 542 -49.39 10.72 -48.84
C VAL A 542 -48.12 11.34 -48.23
N ARG A 543 -47.17 11.64 -49.15
CA ARG A 543 -45.83 12.21 -48.94
C ARG A 543 -45.86 13.75 -49.09
N PRO A 544 -45.35 14.56 -48.13
CA PRO A 544 -45.07 15.97 -48.40
C PRO A 544 -43.70 16.17 -49.07
N GLN A 545 -43.66 17.06 -50.06
CA GLN A 545 -42.49 17.40 -50.88
C GLN A 545 -41.41 18.17 -50.10
N ARG A 546 -40.13 17.96 -50.45
CA ARG A 546 -38.97 18.73 -49.97
C ARG A 546 -38.87 20.09 -50.70
N PRO A 547 -38.55 21.20 -50.02
CA PRO A 547 -38.14 22.42 -50.70
C PRO A 547 -36.68 22.34 -51.17
N THR A 548 -36.43 22.87 -52.37
CA THR A 548 -35.13 22.95 -53.06
C THR A 548 -34.24 24.07 -52.53
N LEU A 549 -32.96 23.76 -52.31
CA LEU A 549 -31.88 24.71 -52.02
C LEU A 549 -31.60 25.63 -53.23
N LYS A 550 -31.70 26.95 -53.03
CA LYS A 550 -31.12 27.94 -53.96
C LYS A 550 -29.73 28.36 -53.45
N ARG A 551 -28.76 28.30 -54.36
CA ARG A 551 -27.36 28.64 -54.17
C ARG A 551 -27.12 29.99 -54.87
N THR A 552 -26.61 31.00 -54.18
CA THR A 552 -26.02 32.18 -54.82
C THR A 552 -24.68 32.55 -54.17
N LYS A 553 -23.71 32.79 -55.06
CA LYS A 553 -22.38 33.37 -54.85
C LYS A 553 -22.54 34.74 -54.16
N THR A 554 -21.61 35.26 -53.35
CA THR A 554 -20.39 35.97 -53.78
C THR A 554 -19.56 36.40 -52.54
N CYS A 555 -18.26 36.63 -52.76
CA CYS A 555 -17.14 36.91 -51.85
C CYS A 555 -17.15 38.28 -51.10
N TYR A 556 -16.45 38.37 -49.96
CA TYR A 556 -15.25 39.22 -49.66
C TYR A 556 -15.10 39.69 -48.19
N CYS A 557 -13.83 39.94 -47.87
CA CYS A 557 -13.07 40.13 -46.63
C CYS A 557 -13.35 41.34 -45.68
N TYR A 558 -12.92 41.13 -44.41
CA TYR A 558 -12.23 41.99 -43.41
C TYR A 558 -12.76 43.39 -42.97
N GLY A 559 -12.84 43.57 -41.64
CA GLY A 559 -12.34 44.80 -40.98
C GLY A 559 -13.17 45.44 -39.84
N ARG A 560 -12.61 45.40 -38.61
CA ARG A 560 -12.64 46.37 -37.49
C ARG A 560 -13.94 46.76 -36.73
N PHE A 561 -13.70 46.94 -35.41
CA PHE A 561 -14.53 47.36 -34.26
C PHE A 561 -15.32 48.67 -34.43
N PRO A 562 -16.31 48.94 -33.55
CA PRO A 562 -16.04 49.91 -32.47
C PRO A 562 -16.59 49.55 -31.07
N GLU A 563 -15.95 50.16 -30.08
CA GLU A 563 -16.31 50.23 -28.66
C GLU A 563 -17.39 51.29 -28.34
N SER A 564 -17.87 51.20 -27.09
CA SER A 564 -18.44 52.23 -26.18
C SER A 564 -19.81 52.84 -26.47
N ASN A 565 -20.73 52.69 -25.51
CA ASN A 565 -21.21 53.82 -24.71
C ASN A 565 -21.91 53.37 -23.40
N THR A 566 -21.55 54.10 -22.35
CA THR A 566 -22.01 54.16 -20.94
C THR A 566 -23.30 54.96 -20.76
N GLU A 567 -24.06 54.68 -19.67
CA GLU A 567 -24.92 55.59 -18.86
C GLU A 567 -25.54 54.76 -17.68
N GLU A 568 -25.06 54.88 -16.43
CA GLU A 568 -25.55 55.69 -15.26
C GLU A 568 -26.96 55.30 -14.71
N ASN A 569 -27.10 54.49 -13.62
CA ASN A 569 -27.25 54.75 -12.14
C ASN A 569 -28.57 55.45 -11.67
N PRO A 570 -29.05 55.41 -10.39
CA PRO A 570 -28.67 54.68 -9.14
C PRO A 570 -29.91 54.10 -8.35
N GLU A 571 -29.81 53.28 -7.28
CA GLU A 571 -29.80 53.52 -5.81
C GLU A 571 -30.12 52.12 -5.17
N THR A 572 -29.69 51.64 -3.99
CA THR A 572 -29.65 52.24 -2.63
C THR A 572 -28.75 51.37 -1.70
N GLU A 573 -27.96 52.05 -0.84
CA GLU A 573 -27.49 51.73 0.54
C GLU A 573 -27.37 50.26 1.01
N GLY A 574 -26.30 49.76 1.63
CA GLY A 574 -25.26 50.40 2.44
C GLY A 574 -25.13 49.66 3.78
N LYS A 575 -24.13 48.78 3.93
CA LYS A 575 -23.45 48.47 5.20
C LYS A 575 -22.14 47.74 4.94
N ALA A 576 -21.04 48.44 5.23
CA ALA A 576 -19.69 47.94 5.19
C ALA A 576 -19.34 47.16 6.46
N GLN A 577 -18.60 46.08 6.30
CA GLN A 577 -17.61 45.64 7.27
C GLN A 577 -16.44 45.03 6.49
N GLU A 578 -15.31 45.72 6.56
CA GLU A 578 -14.00 45.29 6.05
C GLU A 578 -13.44 44.22 6.98
N ASP A 579 -12.89 43.14 6.41
CA ASP A 579 -11.51 42.73 6.65
C ASP A 579 -11.07 41.67 5.62
N MET A 580 -9.81 41.79 5.21
CA MET A 580 -9.21 41.29 3.98
C MET A 580 -8.70 39.85 4.01
N ASP A 581 -8.34 39.40 2.80
CA ASP A 581 -7.52 38.25 2.41
C ASP A 581 -8.19 36.89 2.27
N SER A 582 -8.85 36.69 1.11
CA SER A 582 -9.12 35.39 0.53
C SER A 582 -8.77 35.38 -0.95
N ASP A 583 -7.67 34.71 -1.30
CA ASP A 583 -7.36 34.34 -2.68
C ASP A 583 -8.51 33.49 -3.25
N SER A 584 -9.09 33.99 -4.33
CA SER A 584 -10.31 33.50 -4.96
C SER A 584 -10.01 32.31 -5.88
N ASP A 585 -10.43 31.11 -5.47
CA ASP A 585 -10.83 30.04 -6.40
C ASP A 585 -12.36 30.10 -6.52
N SER A 586 -12.84 30.76 -7.57
CA SER A 586 -14.27 30.89 -7.88
C SER A 586 -14.81 29.61 -8.54
N ASP A 587 -15.54 28.79 -7.77
CA ASP A 587 -16.52 27.84 -8.30
C ASP A 587 -17.77 28.60 -8.80
N PRO A 588 -18.45 28.15 -9.87
CA PRO A 588 -19.85 28.46 -10.07
C PRO A 588 -20.73 27.28 -9.68
N ASP A 589 -21.55 27.50 -8.66
CA ASP A 589 -22.77 26.77 -8.36
C ASP A 589 -23.65 26.61 -9.61
N ILE A 590 -23.85 25.37 -10.07
CA ILE A 590 -25.13 24.92 -10.65
C ILE A 590 -25.42 23.51 -10.12
N LEU A 591 -26.32 23.47 -9.14
CA LEU A 591 -26.93 22.30 -8.53
C LEU A 591 -28.11 21.73 -9.36
N THR A 592 -28.24 20.41 -9.28
CA THR A 592 -29.45 19.57 -9.12
C THR A 592 -30.48 19.37 -10.24
N SER A 593 -30.75 18.08 -10.53
CA SER A 593 -32.06 17.57 -10.93
C SER A 593 -32.57 16.57 -9.87
N PRO A 594 -33.89 16.47 -9.58
CA PRO A 594 -34.39 16.06 -8.27
C PRO A 594 -34.84 14.58 -8.11
N GLN A 595 -34.52 13.65 -9.02
CA GLN A 595 -34.94 12.24 -8.83
C GLN A 595 -33.91 11.21 -9.29
N PRO A 596 -33.51 10.23 -8.45
CA PRO A 596 -32.70 9.10 -8.87
C PRO A 596 -33.58 8.04 -9.56
N THR A 597 -33.20 7.62 -10.78
CA THR A 597 -33.78 6.44 -11.43
C THR A 597 -32.89 5.22 -11.14
N THR A 598 -33.42 4.24 -10.41
CA THR A 598 -32.72 3.01 -10.01
C THR A 598 -33.05 1.84 -10.96
N ASN A 599 -32.08 0.95 -11.23
CA ASN A 599 -32.35 -0.31 -11.95
C ASN A 599 -31.44 -1.46 -11.46
N TYR A 600 -31.78 -2.71 -11.83
CA TYR A 600 -31.28 -4.00 -11.33
C TYR A 600 -29.74 -4.18 -11.20
N VAL A 601 -28.95 -3.38 -11.92
CA VAL A 601 -27.47 -3.41 -11.88
C VAL A 601 -26.87 -2.38 -10.92
N THR A 602 -27.62 -1.32 -10.57
CA THR A 602 -27.27 -0.40 -9.48
C THR A 602 -27.74 -0.91 -8.12
N LEU A 603 -28.42 -2.07 -8.10
CA LEU A 603 -28.66 -2.83 -6.89
C LEU A 603 -27.48 -3.77 -6.63
N PRO A 604 -27.01 -3.87 -5.38
CA PRO A 604 -26.05 -4.90 -4.98
C PRO A 604 -26.53 -6.28 -5.43
N ALA A 605 -25.62 -7.12 -5.93
CA ALA A 605 -25.96 -8.51 -6.24
C ALA A 605 -26.48 -9.19 -4.97
N GLN A 606 -27.61 -9.88 -5.07
CA GLN A 606 -28.27 -10.43 -3.87
C GLN A 606 -27.61 -11.72 -3.38
N SER A 607 -26.72 -12.30 -4.19
CA SER A 607 -25.92 -13.46 -3.81
C SER A 607 -24.62 -13.55 -4.61
N ALA A 608 -23.62 -14.21 -4.02
CA ALA A 608 -22.33 -14.46 -4.66
C ALA A 608 -22.45 -15.27 -5.97
N ALA A 609 -23.41 -16.19 -6.06
CA ALA A 609 -23.65 -16.99 -7.27
C ALA A 609 -24.13 -16.14 -8.46
N GLU A 610 -24.91 -15.09 -8.18
CA GLU A 610 -25.37 -14.14 -9.20
C GLU A 610 -24.23 -13.22 -9.67
N GLU A 611 -23.41 -12.74 -8.74
CA GLU A 611 -22.22 -11.95 -9.05
C GLU A 611 -21.19 -12.74 -9.87
N GLU A 612 -20.97 -14.01 -9.50
CA GLU A 612 -20.07 -14.90 -10.23
C GLU A 612 -20.60 -15.24 -11.63
N HIS A 613 -21.92 -15.41 -11.78
CA HIS A 613 -22.55 -15.59 -13.09
C HIS A 613 -22.37 -14.35 -13.98
N ARG A 614 -22.55 -13.14 -13.41
CA ARG A 614 -22.32 -11.86 -14.08
C ARG A 614 -20.84 -11.71 -14.51
N LEU A 615 -19.90 -12.10 -13.66
CA LEU A 615 -18.46 -12.11 -13.94
C LEU A 615 -18.05 -13.15 -15.01
N ARG A 616 -18.61 -14.36 -14.99
CA ARG A 616 -18.35 -15.37 -16.03
C ARG A 616 -18.83 -14.90 -17.40
N LEU A 617 -19.99 -14.26 -17.46
CA LEU A 617 -20.51 -13.64 -18.68
C LEU A 617 -19.59 -12.53 -19.18
N ALA A 618 -19.14 -11.62 -18.30
CA ALA A 618 -18.19 -10.57 -18.66
C ALA A 618 -16.87 -11.13 -19.22
N ARG A 619 -16.29 -12.14 -18.57
CA ARG A 619 -15.07 -12.81 -19.04
C ARG A 619 -15.25 -13.50 -20.40
N ARG A 620 -16.42 -14.12 -20.65
CA ARG A 620 -16.74 -14.78 -21.93
C ARG A 620 -16.91 -13.76 -23.06
N VAL A 621 -17.44 -12.58 -22.76
CA VAL A 621 -17.57 -11.46 -23.69
C VAL A 621 -16.20 -10.86 -24.02
N VAL A 622 -15.35 -10.64 -23.01
CA VAL A 622 -13.99 -10.14 -23.21
C VAL A 622 -13.15 -11.11 -24.06
N ARG A 623 -13.23 -12.42 -23.81
CA ARG A 623 -12.53 -13.42 -24.66
C ARG A 623 -13.00 -13.41 -26.12
N ARG A 624 -14.31 -13.24 -26.36
CA ARG A 624 -14.86 -13.10 -27.71
C ARG A 624 -14.45 -11.80 -28.38
N TRP A 625 -14.36 -10.72 -27.62
CA TRP A 625 -13.84 -9.44 -28.10
C TRP A 625 -12.35 -9.56 -28.48
N MET A 626 -11.53 -10.19 -27.62
CA MET A 626 -10.13 -10.47 -27.89
C MET A 626 -9.94 -11.28 -29.18
N GLN A 627 -10.75 -12.34 -29.39
CA GLN A 627 -10.73 -13.10 -30.64
C GLN A 627 -11.13 -12.27 -31.87
N LYS A 628 -12.17 -11.43 -31.76
CA LYS A 628 -12.59 -10.56 -32.88
C LYS A 628 -11.62 -9.41 -33.15
N ALA A 629 -10.86 -8.99 -32.15
CA ALA A 629 -9.81 -7.99 -32.26
C ALA A 629 -8.43 -8.60 -32.65
N GLY A 630 -8.37 -9.91 -32.92
CA GLY A 630 -7.17 -10.59 -33.41
C GLY A 630 -6.18 -11.05 -32.33
N PHE A 631 -6.50 -10.93 -31.05
CA PHE A 631 -5.67 -11.40 -29.95
C PHE A 631 -5.88 -12.90 -29.68
N GLN A 632 -4.81 -13.70 -29.73
CA GLN A 632 -4.87 -15.12 -29.37
C GLN A 632 -4.65 -15.33 -27.86
N PRO A 633 -5.41 -16.21 -27.18
CA PRO A 633 -5.41 -16.29 -25.72
C PRO A 633 -4.23 -17.08 -25.11
N ALA A 634 -3.29 -17.58 -25.93
CA ALA A 634 -2.34 -18.60 -25.50
C ALA A 634 -0.99 -18.53 -26.23
N THR A 635 -0.25 -17.42 -26.05
CA THR A 635 1.22 -17.40 -26.19
C THR A 635 1.75 -16.03 -25.73
N PRO A 636 2.56 -15.96 -24.66
CA PRO A 636 3.42 -14.81 -24.42
C PRO A 636 4.71 -15.04 -25.21
N THR A 637 4.77 -14.59 -26.47
CA THR A 637 6.03 -14.44 -27.18
C THR A 637 6.41 -12.98 -27.17
N GLY A 638 7.44 -12.66 -26.38
CA GLY A 638 8.22 -11.44 -26.56
C GLY A 638 8.94 -11.46 -27.89
N THR A 639 9.39 -10.26 -28.28
CA THR A 639 10.11 -9.88 -29.51
C THR A 639 9.22 -9.55 -30.71
N ASP A 640 9.32 -8.27 -31.08
CA ASP A 640 8.92 -7.57 -32.29
C ASP A 640 7.45 -7.63 -32.74
N ASP A 641 6.72 -6.56 -32.46
CA ASP A 641 6.34 -5.65 -33.54
C ASP A 641 5.71 -4.35 -33.02
N ALA A 642 6.10 -3.25 -33.66
CA ALA A 642 5.50 -1.95 -33.50
C ALA A 642 4.05 -1.99 -33.99
N GLY A 643 3.08 -2.09 -33.06
CA GLY A 643 1.69 -2.23 -33.46
C GLY A 643 0.69 -1.93 -32.34
N PHE A 644 0.23 -0.67 -32.34
CA PHE A 644 -1.06 -0.22 -31.80
C PHE A 644 -1.16 0.11 -30.30
N THR A 645 -0.75 1.33 -29.95
CA THR A 645 -1.27 2.06 -28.78
C THR A 645 -2.60 2.71 -29.17
N PRO A 646 -3.74 2.45 -28.49
CA PRO A 646 -4.99 3.17 -28.76
C PRO A 646 -4.81 4.67 -28.49
N THR A 647 -5.14 5.51 -29.47
CA THR A 647 -4.82 6.94 -29.52
C THR A 647 -5.70 7.85 -28.66
N TRP A 648 -6.71 7.34 -27.97
CA TRP A 648 -7.72 8.20 -27.32
C TRP A 648 -7.65 8.29 -25.79
N THR A 649 -6.78 7.51 -25.15
CA THR A 649 -6.18 7.79 -23.83
C THR A 649 -4.93 6.93 -23.71
N PRO A 650 -3.70 7.46 -23.83
CA PRO A 650 -2.50 6.67 -23.61
C PRO A 650 -2.45 6.31 -22.12
N GLY A 651 -2.98 5.15 -21.77
CA GLY A 651 -2.71 4.54 -20.48
C GLY A 651 -1.22 4.30 -20.37
N ILE A 652 -0.66 4.47 -19.17
CA ILE A 652 0.74 4.12 -18.94
C ILE A 652 0.92 2.62 -19.15
N SER A 653 2.07 2.23 -19.69
CA SER A 653 2.45 0.82 -19.83
C SER A 653 3.91 0.64 -19.38
N PRO A 654 4.20 0.84 -18.08
CA PRO A 654 5.55 0.57 -17.56
C PRO A 654 5.91 -0.89 -17.73
N ARG A 655 7.17 -1.15 -18.07
CA ARG A 655 7.71 -2.49 -18.34
C ARG A 655 8.90 -2.77 -17.45
N LEU A 656 9.16 -4.06 -17.24
CA LEU A 656 10.47 -4.51 -16.80
C LEU A 656 11.40 -4.44 -18.01
N GLU A 657 12.54 -3.78 -17.85
CA GLU A 657 13.50 -3.55 -18.92
C GLU A 657 14.81 -4.32 -18.69
N GLY A 658 14.92 -5.05 -17.58
CA GLY A 658 16.14 -5.75 -17.21
C GLY A 658 17.23 -4.78 -16.74
N ARG A 659 16.81 -3.67 -16.12
CA ARG A 659 17.71 -2.69 -15.48
C ARG A 659 18.44 -3.31 -14.29
N ILE A 660 17.82 -4.27 -13.61
CA ILE A 660 18.41 -4.95 -12.45
C ILE A 660 18.50 -6.46 -12.73
N VAL A 661 19.72 -6.98 -12.79
CA VAL A 661 19.99 -8.39 -13.10
C VAL A 661 20.52 -9.11 -11.87
N ILE A 662 19.89 -10.23 -11.51
CA ILE A 662 20.32 -11.08 -10.38
C ILE A 662 21.16 -12.23 -10.94
N GLU A 663 22.43 -12.28 -10.57
CA GLU A 663 23.35 -13.34 -10.99
C GLU A 663 23.54 -14.31 -9.82
N ASP A 664 22.69 -15.34 -9.74
CA ASP A 664 22.80 -16.38 -8.71
C ASP A 664 23.65 -17.56 -9.23
N THR A 665 24.77 -17.83 -8.55
CA THR A 665 25.71 -18.91 -8.90
C THR A 665 25.18 -20.31 -8.56
N ARG A 666 24.01 -20.42 -7.92
CA ARG A 666 23.39 -21.73 -7.59
C ARG A 666 22.50 -22.31 -8.69
N LEU A 667 22.08 -21.51 -9.67
CA LEU A 667 21.19 -21.98 -10.76
C LEU A 667 21.95 -22.50 -12.00
N THR A 668 23.28 -22.43 -12.02
CA THR A 668 24.11 -22.85 -13.17
C THR A 668 24.76 -24.23 -13.00
N ARG A 669 24.40 -25.01 -11.96
CA ARG A 669 24.98 -26.35 -11.73
C ARG A 669 24.12 -27.54 -12.20
N ASP A 670 22.90 -27.32 -12.65
CA ASP A 670 22.08 -28.35 -13.28
C ASP A 670 21.86 -27.98 -14.76
N GLY A 671 22.87 -28.26 -15.58
CA GLY A 671 22.84 -28.19 -17.04
C GLY A 671 23.23 -29.52 -17.65
#